data_AF-A0A2S9WQY2-F1
#
_entry.id   AF-A0A2S9WQY2-F1
#
_cell.length_a   1.000
_cell.length_b   1.000
_cell.length_c   1.000
_cell.angle_alpha   90.00
_cell.angle_beta   90.00
_cell.angle_gamma   90.00
#
_symmetry.space_group_name_H-M   'P 1'
#
loop_
_entity.id
_entity.type
_entity.pdbx_description
1 polymer ?
#
loop_
_entity_poly.entity_id
_entity_poly.type
_entity_poly.pdbx_seq_one_letter_code
_entity_poly.pdbx_strand_id
1 'polypeptide(L)'
;MLEHSVKHFPDWVAQALFEHIDIKEGVDIADDRNYFYPSHQGGQAYEKLWEIHPDVAYDLVKRIIKEIISKRKFDRGGSIIVDSAYLLYDRKNIDLYKHYEQLDKLQEYLEKNYPKRPEFVKAEVQQFLASSYITEIIIAFTVIYKYPQTFEDEAYEFFIKKGRLDEVYGLNQYLKYMLLEVFGEMYHDLTTNQQKVIDENVISKFQKKSELSVDYKKTFNKSWYGIGKYELLSSIKSKGNLPKSWEKDYQELFRKFGKTENKEPEGIKTYVNRDPIEGKYDAFTFDNWKTSFKKYKHTNKNYDSWNYPAEYEHGRRFADVVTLDADEFVPYLKQIIEDKEISNTYVVKGLEGLKDGKVKPDVLKNLMLQAINERNFDYENKLYLIWLNRYFIEKKKVYPEILDFLKEALENGDEGRELGNDALNRGANSVRGAAASALVDYSFDEKSFDFICDTLTVLVDNSRPSTRAAAIHKMQYLLRHDKERILSLFLRLSNDFSPGILKVSIMPLQYLVHYRFDRLIPFFKEALKVKEANKEIGKLITLGYCNSYDGASDLLEDFLKVNEPNSVIKTALEFIEHSHQIEKALEIVTRFLDSDSKEIGEIYNRSFFHIKPKDFSAIRTFLFAYVDSNVGKWRDHPFYDFLLKCSSDHYNDCIKLASKYENHFGIDVSQRTLRNEPLKVIINAYNAVREYRKDSPMADMALDIFDGILKNEEYRDSSAYRILEDVDTY
;
A
#
# COMPACT_ATOMS: atom_id res chain seq x y z
N MET A 1 19.96 -8.41 -22.65
CA MET A 1 20.34 -9.76 -23.17
C MET A 1 19.10 -10.51 -23.67
N LEU A 2 18.07 -10.70 -22.83
CA LEU A 2 16.82 -11.41 -23.19
C LEU A 2 16.17 -10.88 -24.49
N GLU A 3 16.05 -9.57 -24.64
CA GLU A 3 15.44 -8.91 -25.80
C GLU A 3 16.10 -9.27 -27.15
N HIS A 4 17.42 -9.42 -27.21
CA HIS A 4 18.14 -9.81 -28.43
C HIS A 4 18.06 -11.32 -28.69
N SER A 5 17.91 -12.12 -27.63
CA SER A 5 17.78 -13.57 -27.71
C SER A 5 16.41 -14.03 -28.21
N VAL A 6 15.36 -13.20 -28.11
CA VAL A 6 13.99 -13.53 -28.57
C VAL A 6 13.99 -14.07 -30.00
N LYS A 7 14.80 -13.47 -30.90
CA LYS A 7 14.83 -13.86 -32.31
C LYS A 7 15.30 -15.30 -32.52
N HIS A 8 16.27 -15.75 -31.73
CA HIS A 8 16.99 -17.00 -31.97
C HIS A 8 16.69 -18.10 -30.92
N PHE A 9 16.21 -17.73 -29.74
CA PHE A 9 15.98 -18.64 -28.61
C PHE A 9 14.68 -18.29 -27.84
N PRO A 10 13.51 -18.24 -28.50
CA PRO A 10 12.27 -17.77 -27.88
C PRO A 10 11.82 -18.61 -26.69
N ASP A 11 11.93 -19.94 -26.75
CA ASP A 11 11.52 -20.83 -25.65
C ASP A 11 12.39 -20.65 -24.40
N TRP A 12 13.70 -20.48 -24.60
CA TRP A 12 14.63 -20.19 -23.52
C TRP A 12 14.32 -18.83 -22.89
N VAL A 13 14.05 -17.81 -23.70
CA VAL A 13 13.64 -16.48 -23.19
C VAL A 13 12.33 -16.56 -22.43
N ALA A 14 11.35 -17.32 -22.92
CA ALA A 14 10.07 -17.51 -22.25
C ALA A 14 10.24 -18.21 -20.89
N GLN A 15 11.03 -19.28 -20.83
CA GLN A 15 11.32 -19.97 -19.59
C GLN A 15 12.07 -19.05 -18.60
N ALA A 16 13.08 -18.31 -19.07
CA ALA A 16 13.78 -17.34 -18.24
C ALA A 16 12.83 -16.25 -17.70
N LEU A 17 11.93 -15.70 -18.53
CA LEU A 17 10.94 -14.72 -18.09
C LEU A 17 9.98 -15.29 -17.04
N PHE A 18 9.56 -16.55 -17.20
CA PHE A 18 8.68 -17.22 -16.25
C PHE A 18 9.36 -17.44 -14.88
N GLU A 19 10.61 -17.87 -14.87
CA GLU A 19 11.34 -18.14 -13.62
C GLU A 19 11.57 -16.87 -12.77
N HIS A 20 11.61 -15.69 -13.41
CA HIS A 20 11.83 -14.41 -12.72
C HIS A 20 10.54 -13.71 -12.24
N ILE A 21 9.36 -14.34 -12.34
CA ILE A 21 8.13 -13.77 -11.77
C ILE A 21 8.11 -13.95 -10.23
N ASP A 22 7.82 -12.88 -9.49
CA ASP A 22 7.60 -12.92 -8.03
C ASP A 22 6.13 -12.59 -7.72
N ILE A 23 5.30 -13.63 -7.62
CA ILE A 23 3.88 -13.50 -7.33
C ILE A 23 3.61 -14.00 -5.91
N LYS A 24 3.40 -13.06 -4.99
CA LYS A 24 3.12 -13.36 -3.58
C LYS A 24 1.64 -13.70 -3.37
N GLU A 25 1.38 -14.60 -2.43
CA GLU A 25 0.02 -14.91 -1.99
C GLU A 25 -0.66 -13.65 -1.44
N GLY A 26 -1.89 -13.41 -1.90
CA GLY A 26 -2.66 -12.23 -1.51
C GLY A 26 -3.29 -12.37 -0.12
N VAL A 27 -3.31 -11.28 0.63
CA VAL A 27 -4.00 -11.17 1.93
C VAL A 27 -5.10 -10.09 1.93
N ASP A 28 -5.21 -9.30 0.86
CA ASP A 28 -6.17 -8.19 0.71
C ASP A 28 -6.59 -8.01 -0.76
N ILE A 29 -7.75 -7.37 -0.99
CA ILE A 29 -8.35 -7.05 -2.29
C ILE A 29 -7.58 -5.92 -3.00
N ALA A 30 -6.88 -5.06 -2.25
CA ALA A 30 -6.06 -4.00 -2.82
C ALA A 30 -4.62 -4.48 -3.05
N ASP A 31 -4.24 -4.70 -4.32
CA ASP A 31 -2.85 -4.91 -4.72
C ASP A 31 -2.54 -4.08 -5.97
N ASP A 32 -1.55 -3.20 -5.86
CA ASP A 32 -1.04 -2.31 -6.90
C ASP A 32 0.23 -2.87 -7.59
N ARG A 33 0.59 -4.13 -7.34
CA ARG A 33 1.81 -4.74 -7.86
C ARG A 33 1.71 -5.16 -9.31
N ASN A 34 2.81 -4.95 -10.02
CA ASN A 34 3.04 -5.52 -11.33
C ASN A 34 3.59 -6.95 -11.20
N TYR A 35 2.85 -7.94 -11.71
CA TYR A 35 3.20 -9.36 -11.62
C TYR A 35 4.09 -9.88 -12.74
N PHE A 36 4.27 -9.06 -13.80
CA PHE A 36 5.16 -9.38 -14.92
C PHE A 36 6.56 -8.84 -14.63
N TYR A 37 7.59 -9.49 -15.19
CA TYR A 37 8.99 -9.18 -14.90
C TYR A 37 9.28 -7.68 -15.13
N PRO A 38 9.62 -6.92 -14.06
CA PRO A 38 9.51 -5.45 -14.06
C PRO A 38 10.72 -4.73 -14.67
N SER A 39 11.79 -5.44 -15.03
CA SER A 39 12.96 -4.78 -15.63
C SER A 39 12.61 -4.20 -17.00
N HIS A 40 13.18 -3.04 -17.35
CA HIS A 40 12.95 -2.40 -18.66
C HIS A 40 13.28 -3.33 -19.85
N GLN A 41 14.24 -4.25 -19.68
CA GLN A 41 14.58 -5.27 -20.68
C GLN A 41 13.57 -6.45 -20.71
N GLY A 42 12.93 -6.75 -19.57
CA GLY A 42 11.87 -7.76 -19.43
C GLY A 42 10.58 -7.35 -20.13
N GLY A 43 10.13 -6.12 -19.91
CA GLY A 43 8.94 -5.56 -20.57
C GLY A 43 9.04 -5.61 -22.09
N GLN A 44 10.18 -5.21 -22.65
CA GLN A 44 10.43 -5.25 -24.10
C GLN A 44 10.53 -6.68 -24.66
N ALA A 45 10.97 -7.67 -23.86
CA ALA A 45 11.04 -9.05 -24.29
C ALA A 45 9.65 -9.67 -24.49
N TYR A 46 8.67 -9.38 -23.63
CA TYR A 46 7.27 -9.80 -23.84
C TYR A 46 6.70 -9.22 -25.13
N GLU A 47 6.94 -7.93 -25.40
CA GLU A 47 6.48 -7.27 -26.63
C GLU A 47 7.08 -7.92 -27.89
N LYS A 48 8.39 -8.17 -27.87
CA LYS A 48 9.05 -8.85 -28.99
C LYS A 48 8.63 -10.30 -29.17
N LEU A 49 8.32 -11.01 -28.08
CA LEU A 49 7.75 -12.35 -28.17
C LEU A 49 6.38 -12.30 -28.85
N TRP A 50 5.50 -11.37 -28.47
CA TRP A 50 4.22 -11.18 -29.15
C TRP A 50 4.36 -10.80 -30.62
N GLU A 51 5.38 -10.02 -30.98
CA GLU A 51 5.63 -9.60 -32.36
C GLU A 51 6.21 -10.72 -33.24
N ILE A 52 7.20 -11.47 -32.73
CA ILE A 52 8.02 -12.37 -33.55
C ILE A 52 7.62 -13.85 -33.36
N HIS A 53 7.26 -14.25 -32.13
CA HIS A 53 6.98 -15.64 -31.74
C HIS A 53 5.69 -15.73 -30.91
N PRO A 54 4.52 -15.38 -31.49
CA PRO A 54 3.29 -15.17 -30.73
C PRO A 54 2.71 -16.45 -30.09
N ASP A 55 3.00 -17.64 -30.64
CA ASP A 55 2.67 -18.93 -29.99
C ASP A 55 3.42 -19.10 -28.65
N VAL A 56 4.72 -18.81 -28.65
CA VAL A 56 5.55 -18.89 -27.44
C VAL A 56 5.12 -17.85 -26.42
N ALA A 57 4.78 -16.64 -26.88
CA ALA A 57 4.25 -15.57 -26.04
C ALA A 57 2.92 -15.99 -25.38
N TYR A 58 2.02 -16.60 -26.16
CA TYR A 58 0.74 -17.09 -25.67
C TYR A 58 0.92 -18.13 -24.55
N ASP A 59 1.75 -19.14 -24.76
CA ASP A 59 1.98 -20.20 -23.76
C ASP A 59 2.62 -19.64 -22.47
N LEU A 60 3.58 -18.72 -22.61
CA LEU A 60 4.20 -18.03 -21.48
C LEU A 60 3.18 -17.22 -20.69
N VAL A 61 2.44 -16.33 -21.35
CA VAL A 61 1.49 -15.43 -20.71
C VAL A 61 0.35 -16.21 -20.08
N LYS A 62 -0.15 -17.27 -20.73
CA LYS A 62 -1.14 -18.20 -20.16
C LYS A 62 -0.64 -18.79 -18.85
N ARG A 63 0.61 -19.28 -18.81
CA ARG A 63 1.22 -19.83 -17.58
C ARG A 63 1.30 -18.79 -16.47
N ILE A 64 1.76 -17.58 -16.77
CA ILE A 64 1.88 -16.49 -15.79
C ILE A 64 0.51 -16.10 -15.24
N ILE A 65 -0.50 -15.93 -16.10
CA ILE A 65 -1.87 -15.57 -15.67
C ILE A 65 -2.45 -16.62 -14.74
N LYS A 66 -2.26 -17.91 -15.03
CA LYS A 66 -2.70 -18.99 -14.13
C LYS A 66 -2.01 -18.95 -12.77
N GLU A 67 -0.72 -18.61 -12.74
CA GLU A 67 0.01 -18.45 -11.48
C GLU A 67 -0.51 -17.25 -10.68
N ILE A 68 -0.77 -16.11 -11.35
CA ILE A 68 -1.40 -14.93 -10.73
C ILE A 68 -2.74 -15.31 -10.10
N ILE A 69 -3.62 -15.96 -10.86
CA ILE A 69 -4.94 -16.40 -10.37
C ILE A 69 -4.79 -17.32 -9.15
N SER A 70 -3.88 -18.30 -9.22
CA SER A 70 -3.65 -19.27 -8.15
C SER A 70 -3.19 -18.63 -6.84
N LYS A 71 -2.28 -17.66 -6.93
CA LYS A 71 -1.68 -16.95 -5.78
C LYS A 71 -2.56 -15.81 -5.26
N ARG A 72 -3.40 -15.22 -6.11
CA ARG A 72 -4.21 -14.04 -5.77
C ARG A 72 -5.69 -14.35 -5.52
N LYS A 73 -6.07 -15.63 -5.51
CA LYS A 73 -7.42 -16.06 -5.16
C LYS A 73 -7.77 -15.71 -3.71
N PHE A 74 -9.04 -15.41 -3.47
CA PHE A 74 -9.59 -15.26 -2.13
C PHE A 74 -10.94 -15.96 -2.02
N ASP A 75 -11.26 -16.46 -0.83
CA ASP A 75 -12.50 -17.21 -0.59
C ASP A 75 -13.69 -16.26 -0.39
N ARG A 76 -14.80 -16.56 -1.07
CA ARG A 76 -16.09 -15.86 -0.93
C ARG A 76 -17.25 -16.81 -0.59
N GLY A 77 -16.99 -18.09 -0.31
CA GLY A 77 -18.00 -19.09 0.02
C GLY A 77 -18.88 -19.52 -1.16
N GLY A 78 -18.35 -19.49 -2.39
CA GLY A 78 -19.02 -19.90 -3.64
C GLY A 78 -18.23 -20.94 -4.43
N SER A 79 -18.80 -21.45 -5.53
CA SER A 79 -18.13 -22.39 -6.44
C SER A 79 -17.23 -21.71 -7.47
N ILE A 80 -17.47 -20.41 -7.73
CA ILE A 80 -16.60 -19.55 -8.54
C ILE A 80 -15.59 -18.82 -7.66
N ILE A 81 -14.32 -18.97 -8.01
CA ILE A 81 -13.17 -18.36 -7.36
C ILE A 81 -12.83 -17.04 -8.06
N VAL A 82 -12.64 -16.00 -7.26
CA VAL A 82 -12.24 -14.67 -7.72
C VAL A 82 -10.81 -14.42 -7.27
N ASP A 83 -10.07 -13.67 -8.07
CA ASP A 83 -8.73 -13.20 -7.74
C ASP A 83 -8.71 -11.67 -7.61
N SER A 84 -7.85 -11.17 -6.73
CA SER A 84 -7.72 -9.72 -6.50
C SER A 84 -7.07 -9.00 -7.68
N ALA A 85 -6.28 -9.72 -8.49
CA ALA A 85 -5.46 -9.13 -9.54
C ALA A 85 -6.31 -8.61 -10.70
N TYR A 86 -7.38 -9.31 -11.08
CA TYR A 86 -8.25 -9.01 -12.23
C TYR A 86 -9.69 -8.66 -11.83
N LEU A 87 -9.95 -8.37 -10.55
CA LEU A 87 -11.30 -8.06 -10.06
C LEU A 87 -11.97 -6.91 -10.85
N LEU A 88 -11.18 -5.86 -11.14
CA LEU A 88 -11.62 -4.67 -11.88
C LEU A 88 -11.20 -4.71 -13.36
N TYR A 89 -10.80 -5.87 -13.88
CA TYR A 89 -10.37 -5.99 -15.26
C TYR A 89 -11.53 -5.69 -16.22
N ASP A 90 -11.25 -4.80 -17.16
CA ASP A 90 -11.98 -4.57 -18.39
C ASP A 90 -10.97 -4.22 -19.49
N ARG A 91 -11.43 -4.19 -20.75
CA ARG A 91 -10.58 -3.85 -21.90
C ARG A 91 -10.41 -2.34 -22.12
N LYS A 92 -10.93 -1.48 -21.23
CA LYS A 92 -10.80 0.00 -21.35
C LYS A 92 -9.68 0.56 -20.51
N ASN A 93 -9.33 -0.07 -19.40
CA ASN A 93 -8.27 0.38 -18.49
C ASN A 93 -7.03 -0.54 -18.52
N ILE A 94 -6.65 -1.03 -19.69
CA ILE A 94 -5.53 -1.98 -19.86
C ILE A 94 -4.17 -1.37 -19.51
N ASP A 95 -4.08 -0.04 -19.48
CA ASP A 95 -2.88 0.74 -19.15
C ASP A 95 -2.68 0.91 -17.63
N LEU A 96 -3.68 0.61 -16.81
CA LEU A 96 -3.55 0.70 -15.35
C LEU A 96 -2.51 -0.30 -14.82
N TYR A 97 -2.47 -1.51 -15.38
CA TYR A 97 -1.54 -2.54 -14.94
C TYR A 97 -1.04 -3.41 -16.10
N LYS A 98 0.25 -3.77 -16.07
CA LYS A 98 0.85 -4.60 -17.13
C LYS A 98 0.18 -5.97 -17.27
N HIS A 99 -0.31 -6.57 -16.18
CA HIS A 99 -1.04 -7.83 -16.25
C HIS A 99 -2.39 -7.71 -16.97
N TYR A 100 -3.02 -6.53 -16.98
CA TYR A 100 -4.24 -6.29 -17.77
C TYR A 100 -3.90 -6.26 -19.26
N GLU A 101 -2.86 -5.52 -19.64
CA GLU A 101 -2.37 -5.48 -21.01
C GLU A 101 -2.00 -6.89 -21.54
N GLN A 102 -1.37 -7.73 -20.73
CA GLN A 102 -0.98 -9.09 -21.14
C GLN A 102 -2.18 -10.04 -21.23
N LEU A 103 -3.15 -9.94 -20.31
CA LEU A 103 -4.41 -10.67 -20.41
C LEU A 103 -5.16 -10.29 -21.69
N ASP A 104 -5.21 -9.01 -22.02
CA ASP A 104 -5.83 -8.50 -23.24
C ASP A 104 -5.18 -9.08 -24.51
N LYS A 105 -3.84 -9.09 -24.58
CA LYS A 105 -3.10 -9.72 -25.70
C LYS A 105 -3.37 -11.21 -25.83
N LEU A 106 -3.45 -11.93 -24.71
CA LEU A 106 -3.82 -13.35 -24.73
C LEU A 106 -5.22 -13.56 -25.31
N GLN A 107 -6.19 -12.72 -24.94
CA GLN A 107 -7.56 -12.77 -25.47
C GLN A 107 -7.58 -12.45 -26.97
N GLU A 108 -6.91 -11.37 -27.39
CA GLU A 108 -6.77 -11.04 -28.80
C GLU A 108 -6.11 -12.16 -29.62
N TYR A 109 -5.12 -12.84 -29.04
CA TYR A 109 -4.44 -13.96 -29.68
C TYR A 109 -5.42 -15.08 -30.03
N LEU A 110 -6.26 -15.50 -29.08
CA LEU A 110 -7.27 -16.53 -29.30
C LEU A 110 -8.31 -16.08 -30.32
N GLU A 111 -8.81 -14.85 -30.20
CA GLU A 111 -9.76 -14.27 -31.15
C GLU A 111 -9.22 -14.24 -32.58
N LYS A 112 -7.99 -13.76 -32.78
CA LYS A 112 -7.35 -13.65 -34.11
C LYS A 112 -7.00 -15.02 -34.70
N ASN A 113 -6.71 -16.01 -33.86
CA ASN A 113 -6.33 -17.35 -34.31
C ASN A 113 -7.53 -18.28 -34.52
N TYR A 114 -8.71 -17.98 -33.99
CA TYR A 114 -9.88 -18.84 -34.17
C TYR A 114 -10.16 -19.18 -35.66
N PRO A 115 -10.19 -18.20 -36.60
CA PRO A 115 -10.42 -18.53 -38.02
C PRO A 115 -9.30 -19.35 -38.67
N LYS A 116 -8.09 -19.35 -38.08
CA LYS A 116 -6.89 -20.02 -38.62
C LYS A 116 -6.66 -21.40 -38.01
N ARG A 117 -7.00 -21.56 -36.72
CA ARG A 117 -6.74 -22.73 -35.88
C ARG A 117 -7.96 -23.03 -34.99
N PRO A 118 -9.12 -23.35 -35.58
CA PRO A 118 -10.37 -23.49 -34.85
C PRO A 118 -10.32 -24.58 -33.78
N GLU A 119 -9.73 -25.74 -34.07
CA GLU A 119 -9.63 -26.85 -33.11
C GLU A 119 -8.81 -26.49 -31.86
N PHE A 120 -7.70 -25.77 -32.05
CA PHE A 120 -6.87 -25.30 -30.95
C PHE A 120 -7.65 -24.30 -30.07
N VAL A 121 -8.27 -23.29 -30.68
CA VAL A 121 -9.00 -22.28 -29.92
C VAL A 121 -10.24 -22.86 -29.24
N LYS A 122 -10.94 -23.80 -29.89
CA LYS A 122 -12.06 -24.54 -29.27
C LYS A 122 -11.62 -25.29 -28.02
N ALA A 123 -10.50 -26.01 -28.07
CA ALA A 123 -9.96 -26.70 -26.91
C ALA A 123 -9.61 -25.73 -25.76
N GLU A 124 -9.03 -24.57 -26.09
CA GLU A 124 -8.73 -23.51 -25.11
C GLU A 124 -10.01 -22.93 -24.48
N VAL A 125 -11.00 -22.56 -25.29
CA VAL A 125 -12.29 -22.05 -24.82
C VAL A 125 -12.95 -23.05 -23.89
N GLN A 126 -12.99 -24.34 -24.25
CA GLN A 126 -13.58 -25.39 -23.41
C GLN A 126 -12.82 -25.56 -22.10
N GLN A 127 -11.48 -25.50 -22.12
CA GLN A 127 -10.66 -25.57 -20.89
C GLN A 127 -10.99 -24.39 -19.95
N PHE A 128 -10.99 -23.18 -20.47
CA PHE A 128 -11.26 -21.97 -19.69
C PHE A 128 -12.71 -21.89 -19.21
N LEU A 129 -13.67 -22.31 -20.04
CA LEU A 129 -15.09 -22.32 -19.71
C LEU A 129 -15.43 -23.37 -18.64
N ALA A 130 -14.65 -24.45 -18.51
CA ALA A 130 -14.81 -25.46 -17.45
C ALA A 130 -14.24 -25.03 -16.09
N SER A 131 -13.39 -24.00 -16.07
CA SER A 131 -12.69 -23.54 -14.87
C SER A 131 -13.61 -23.03 -13.75
N SER A 132 -13.14 -23.05 -12.51
CA SER A 132 -13.80 -22.34 -11.40
C SER A 132 -13.32 -20.89 -11.27
N TYR A 133 -12.31 -20.44 -12.01
CA TYR A 133 -11.75 -19.09 -11.88
C TYR A 133 -12.46 -18.10 -12.81
N ILE A 134 -12.93 -16.98 -12.25
CA ILE A 134 -13.67 -15.97 -13.03
C ILE A 134 -12.86 -15.42 -14.20
N THR A 135 -11.56 -15.16 -14.00
CA THR A 135 -10.67 -14.61 -15.03
C THR A 135 -10.51 -15.56 -16.20
N GLU A 136 -10.44 -16.87 -15.95
CA GLU A 136 -10.45 -17.88 -17.01
C GLU A 136 -11.79 -17.88 -17.77
N ILE A 137 -12.91 -17.78 -17.06
CA ILE A 137 -14.24 -17.66 -17.71
C ILE A 137 -14.30 -16.40 -18.59
N ILE A 138 -13.71 -15.27 -18.17
CA ILE A 138 -13.62 -14.05 -18.98
C ILE A 138 -12.83 -14.33 -20.28
N ILE A 139 -11.72 -15.06 -20.22
CA ILE A 139 -10.95 -15.45 -21.42
C ILE A 139 -11.84 -16.26 -22.38
N ALA A 140 -12.55 -17.28 -21.91
CA ALA A 140 -13.46 -18.05 -22.75
C ALA A 140 -14.53 -17.16 -23.40
N PHE A 141 -15.20 -16.32 -22.59
CA PHE A 141 -16.28 -15.48 -23.08
C PHE A 141 -15.85 -14.39 -24.06
N THR A 142 -14.59 -13.93 -24.05
CA THR A 142 -14.12 -13.00 -25.10
C THR A 142 -14.15 -13.61 -26.50
N VAL A 143 -13.84 -14.91 -26.62
CA VAL A 143 -13.90 -15.61 -27.91
C VAL A 143 -15.35 -15.93 -28.28
N ILE A 144 -16.14 -16.44 -27.33
CA ILE A 144 -17.57 -16.77 -27.55
C ILE A 144 -18.34 -15.51 -27.96
N TYR A 145 -18.11 -14.38 -27.28
CA TYR A 145 -18.73 -13.10 -27.61
C TYR A 145 -18.40 -12.62 -29.02
N LYS A 146 -17.20 -12.91 -29.53
CA LYS A 146 -16.78 -12.52 -30.89
C LYS A 146 -17.31 -13.48 -31.97
N TYR A 147 -17.50 -14.75 -31.64
CA TYR A 147 -17.96 -15.80 -32.56
C TYR A 147 -19.16 -16.60 -32.00
N PRO A 148 -20.26 -15.94 -31.59
CA PRO A 148 -21.31 -16.55 -30.78
C PRO A 148 -22.02 -17.72 -31.47
N GLN A 149 -22.26 -17.59 -32.78
CA GLN A 149 -22.90 -18.64 -33.58
C GLN A 149 -22.10 -19.94 -33.64
N THR A 150 -20.76 -19.88 -33.55
CA THR A 150 -19.96 -21.12 -33.64
C THR A 150 -19.70 -21.78 -32.30
N PHE A 151 -19.95 -21.07 -31.20
CA PHE A 151 -19.83 -21.56 -29.83
C PHE A 151 -21.22 -21.67 -29.16
N GLU A 152 -22.27 -21.88 -29.96
CA GLU A 152 -23.65 -21.99 -29.48
C GLU A 152 -23.80 -23.13 -28.47
N ASP A 153 -23.20 -24.30 -28.74
CA ASP A 153 -23.25 -25.45 -27.85
C ASP A 153 -22.55 -25.18 -26.52
N GLU A 154 -21.34 -24.60 -26.54
CA GLU A 154 -20.61 -24.22 -25.34
C GLU A 154 -21.37 -23.16 -24.52
N ALA A 155 -21.94 -22.16 -25.19
CA ALA A 155 -22.76 -21.13 -24.56
C ALA A 155 -24.02 -21.75 -23.93
N TYR A 156 -24.72 -22.62 -24.66
CA TYR A 156 -25.92 -23.30 -24.19
C TYR A 156 -25.63 -24.11 -22.91
N GLU A 157 -24.59 -24.94 -22.95
CA GLU A 157 -24.14 -25.75 -21.80
C GLU A 157 -23.74 -24.91 -20.58
N PHE A 158 -23.22 -23.69 -20.81
CA PHE A 158 -22.94 -22.76 -19.73
C PHE A 158 -24.23 -22.20 -19.11
N PHE A 159 -25.17 -21.72 -19.92
CA PHE A 159 -26.37 -21.03 -19.43
C PHE A 159 -27.38 -21.96 -18.77
N ILE A 160 -27.52 -23.22 -19.20
CA ILE A 160 -28.43 -24.19 -18.55
C ILE A 160 -28.01 -24.51 -17.12
N LYS A 161 -26.74 -24.32 -16.76
CA LYS A 161 -26.20 -24.48 -15.41
C LYS A 161 -26.51 -23.24 -14.56
N LYS A 162 -27.78 -23.03 -14.24
CA LYS A 162 -28.28 -21.85 -13.51
C LYS A 162 -27.42 -21.44 -12.30
N GLY A 163 -27.00 -22.39 -11.46
CA GLY A 163 -26.18 -22.07 -10.28
C GLY A 163 -24.85 -21.39 -10.64
N ARG A 164 -24.23 -21.82 -11.73
CA ARG A 164 -22.99 -21.21 -12.27
C ARG A 164 -23.26 -19.82 -12.82
N LEU A 165 -24.35 -19.64 -13.58
CA LEU A 165 -24.79 -18.34 -14.09
C LEU A 165 -25.07 -17.35 -12.94
N ASP A 166 -25.86 -17.76 -11.95
CA ASP A 166 -26.23 -16.95 -10.77
C ASP A 166 -24.99 -16.44 -10.02
N GLU A 167 -23.94 -17.28 -9.95
CA GLU A 167 -22.68 -16.90 -9.33
C GLU A 167 -21.89 -15.90 -10.19
N VAL A 168 -21.66 -16.17 -11.49
CA VAL A 168 -20.80 -15.28 -12.31
C VAL A 168 -21.43 -13.92 -12.61
N TYR A 169 -22.75 -13.85 -12.71
CA TYR A 169 -23.47 -12.70 -13.27
C TYR A 169 -23.24 -11.38 -12.50
N GLY A 170 -22.92 -11.49 -11.20
CA GLY A 170 -22.68 -10.35 -10.33
C GLY A 170 -21.21 -10.10 -9.97
N LEU A 171 -20.27 -10.87 -10.50
CA LEU A 171 -18.87 -10.83 -10.03
C LEU A 171 -17.97 -9.89 -10.83
N ASN A 172 -18.22 -9.68 -12.12
CA ASN A 172 -17.46 -8.75 -12.96
C ASN A 172 -18.38 -8.10 -14.03
N GLN A 173 -18.29 -6.78 -14.20
CA GLN A 173 -19.18 -6.03 -15.10
C GLN A 173 -18.90 -6.30 -16.58
N TYR A 174 -17.63 -6.50 -16.95
CA TYR A 174 -17.24 -6.82 -18.32
C TYR A 174 -17.72 -8.22 -18.73
N LEU A 175 -17.60 -9.20 -17.84
CA LEU A 175 -18.17 -10.53 -18.04
C LEU A 175 -19.69 -10.49 -18.18
N LYS A 176 -20.39 -9.73 -17.31
CA LYS A 176 -21.85 -9.57 -17.39
C LYS A 176 -22.28 -9.00 -18.76
N TYR A 177 -21.57 -8.00 -19.26
CA TYR A 177 -21.82 -7.43 -20.58
C TYR A 177 -21.75 -8.51 -21.67
N MET A 178 -20.65 -9.27 -21.72
CA MET A 178 -20.48 -10.35 -22.71
C MET A 178 -21.52 -11.46 -22.55
N LEU A 179 -21.84 -11.87 -21.32
CA LEU A 179 -22.87 -12.87 -21.03
C LEU A 179 -24.22 -12.46 -21.62
N LEU A 180 -24.63 -11.21 -21.43
CA LEU A 180 -25.89 -10.70 -21.97
C LEU A 180 -25.89 -10.62 -23.49
N GLU A 181 -24.79 -10.21 -24.11
CA GLU A 181 -24.69 -10.20 -25.58
C GLU A 181 -24.79 -11.62 -26.16
N VAL A 182 -24.00 -12.55 -25.64
CA VAL A 182 -24.00 -13.96 -26.08
C VAL A 182 -25.36 -14.61 -25.84
N PHE A 183 -25.96 -14.40 -24.66
CA PHE A 183 -27.26 -14.99 -24.32
C PHE A 183 -28.36 -14.56 -25.32
N GLY A 184 -28.37 -13.28 -25.69
CA GLY A 184 -29.38 -12.72 -26.59
C GLY A 184 -29.26 -13.27 -28.00
N GLU A 185 -28.04 -13.42 -28.50
CA GLU A 185 -27.78 -13.98 -29.84
C GLU A 185 -28.05 -15.48 -29.86
N MET A 186 -27.43 -16.24 -28.94
CA MET A 186 -27.61 -17.68 -28.81
C MET A 186 -29.10 -18.06 -28.77
N TYR A 187 -29.94 -17.35 -28.01
CA TYR A 187 -31.36 -17.70 -27.86
C TYR A 187 -32.11 -17.83 -29.20
N HIS A 188 -31.78 -17.02 -30.20
CA HIS A 188 -32.44 -17.03 -31.51
C HIS A 188 -31.97 -18.17 -32.41
N ASP A 189 -30.78 -18.71 -32.16
CA ASP A 189 -30.20 -19.82 -32.91
C ASP A 189 -30.62 -21.19 -32.34
N LEU A 190 -30.99 -21.23 -31.04
CA LEU A 190 -31.45 -22.44 -30.36
C LEU A 190 -32.68 -23.08 -31.00
N THR A 191 -32.74 -24.42 -30.97
CA THR A 191 -33.95 -25.17 -31.31
C THR A 191 -35.10 -24.87 -30.34
N THR A 192 -36.35 -25.09 -30.78
CA THR A 192 -37.55 -24.89 -29.94
C THR A 192 -37.48 -25.66 -28.61
N ASN A 193 -36.87 -26.85 -28.59
CA ASN A 193 -36.69 -27.63 -27.37
C ASN A 193 -35.66 -26.99 -26.42
N GLN A 194 -34.54 -26.50 -26.96
CA GLN A 194 -33.52 -25.80 -26.17
C GLN A 194 -34.04 -24.48 -25.61
N GLN A 195 -34.78 -23.69 -26.41
CA GLN A 195 -35.46 -22.47 -25.96
C GLN A 195 -36.40 -22.75 -24.79
N LYS A 196 -37.20 -23.82 -24.87
CA LYS A 196 -38.09 -24.24 -23.78
C LYS A 196 -37.32 -24.54 -22.49
N VAL A 197 -36.16 -25.21 -22.59
CA VAL A 197 -35.29 -25.48 -21.43
C VAL A 197 -34.77 -24.17 -20.82
N ILE A 198 -34.31 -23.23 -21.65
CA ILE A 198 -33.85 -21.91 -21.18
C ILE A 198 -34.98 -21.13 -20.52
N ASP A 199 -36.18 -21.13 -21.10
CA ASP A 199 -37.36 -20.47 -20.55
C ASP A 199 -37.72 -21.02 -19.15
N GLU A 200 -37.82 -22.35 -19.03
CA GLU A 200 -38.28 -23.03 -17.81
C GLU A 200 -37.23 -23.15 -16.70
N ASN A 201 -35.94 -23.20 -17.05
CA ASN A 201 -34.88 -23.45 -16.07
C ASN A 201 -33.99 -22.23 -15.81
N VAL A 202 -33.89 -21.29 -16.74
CA VAL A 202 -33.06 -20.10 -16.60
C VAL A 202 -33.95 -18.87 -16.42
N ILE A 203 -34.64 -18.40 -17.46
CA ILE A 203 -35.34 -17.10 -17.46
C ILE A 203 -36.40 -17.01 -16.36
N SER A 204 -37.26 -18.02 -16.23
CA SER A 204 -38.35 -18.02 -15.25
C SER A 204 -37.88 -18.00 -13.80
N LYS A 205 -36.67 -18.51 -13.53
CA LYS A 205 -36.12 -18.72 -12.17
C LYS A 205 -34.93 -17.81 -11.86
N PHE A 206 -34.47 -17.00 -12.81
CA PHE A 206 -33.28 -16.18 -12.65
C PHE A 206 -33.55 -14.98 -11.74
N GLN A 207 -32.74 -14.86 -10.69
CA GLN A 207 -32.81 -13.80 -9.70
C GLN A 207 -31.39 -13.43 -9.30
N LYS A 208 -31.03 -12.15 -9.38
CA LYS A 208 -29.72 -11.70 -8.89
C LYS A 208 -29.67 -11.82 -7.37
N LYS A 209 -28.48 -12.07 -6.83
CA LYS A 209 -28.24 -12.01 -5.37
C LYS A 209 -28.70 -10.69 -4.74
N SER A 210 -28.57 -9.56 -5.45
CA SER A 210 -29.05 -8.25 -4.98
C SER A 210 -30.57 -8.17 -4.81
N GLU A 211 -31.35 -8.95 -5.55
CA GLU A 211 -32.81 -9.01 -5.43
C GLU A 211 -33.26 -9.78 -4.18
N LEU A 212 -32.40 -10.67 -3.70
CA LEU A 212 -32.59 -11.48 -2.50
C LEU A 212 -32.05 -10.80 -1.23
N SER A 213 -31.37 -9.65 -1.38
CA SER A 213 -30.83 -8.90 -0.26
C SER A 213 -31.93 -8.27 0.59
N VAL A 214 -31.75 -8.37 1.90
CA VAL A 214 -32.67 -7.82 2.89
C VAL A 214 -32.10 -6.48 3.36
N ASP A 215 -32.90 -5.42 3.27
CA ASP A 215 -32.47 -4.08 3.73
C ASP A 215 -32.21 -4.08 5.25
N TYR A 216 -31.54 -3.06 5.79
CA TYR A 216 -31.22 -2.92 7.22
C TYR A 216 -32.43 -3.07 8.16
N LYS A 217 -33.64 -2.88 7.63
CA LYS A 217 -34.94 -3.06 8.31
C LYS A 217 -35.51 -4.50 8.25
N LYS A 218 -34.74 -5.48 7.78
CA LYS A 218 -35.17 -6.89 7.58
C LYS A 218 -36.33 -7.07 6.60
N THR A 219 -36.52 -6.14 5.66
CA THR A 219 -37.53 -6.22 4.61
C THR A 219 -36.88 -6.50 3.25
N PHE A 220 -37.46 -7.41 2.46
CA PHE A 220 -37.04 -7.64 1.08
C PHE A 220 -37.13 -6.35 0.27
N ASN A 221 -36.09 -6.06 -0.51
CA ASN A 221 -36.07 -4.89 -1.36
C ASN A 221 -36.96 -5.11 -2.61
N LYS A 222 -38.28 -4.89 -2.44
CA LYS A 222 -39.29 -5.06 -3.50
C LYS A 222 -39.03 -4.19 -4.74
N SER A 223 -38.26 -3.11 -4.60
CA SER A 223 -38.01 -2.16 -5.68
C SER A 223 -37.14 -2.76 -6.80
N TRP A 224 -36.23 -3.68 -6.48
CA TRP A 224 -35.32 -4.30 -7.46
C TRP A 224 -35.75 -5.69 -7.96
N TYR A 225 -36.77 -6.29 -7.34
CA TYR A 225 -37.27 -7.62 -7.73
C TYR A 225 -37.68 -7.67 -9.21
N GLY A 226 -37.16 -8.65 -9.95
CA GLY A 226 -37.37 -8.88 -11.38
C GLY A 226 -36.29 -8.29 -12.29
N ILE A 227 -35.31 -7.54 -11.77
CA ILE A 227 -34.30 -6.86 -12.61
C ILE A 227 -33.41 -7.85 -13.38
N GLY A 228 -33.02 -8.98 -12.79
CA GLY A 228 -32.21 -10.00 -13.49
C GLY A 228 -32.95 -10.61 -14.67
N LYS A 229 -34.20 -11.06 -14.46
CA LYS A 229 -35.06 -11.54 -15.54
C LYS A 229 -35.26 -10.48 -16.60
N TYR A 230 -35.45 -9.23 -16.20
CA TYR A 230 -35.63 -8.12 -17.14
C TYR A 230 -34.41 -7.92 -18.04
N GLU A 231 -33.19 -8.02 -17.51
CA GLU A 231 -31.96 -7.91 -18.30
C GLU A 231 -31.82 -9.05 -19.31
N LEU A 232 -32.12 -10.30 -18.94
CA LEU A 232 -32.13 -11.45 -19.86
C LEU A 232 -33.14 -11.25 -21.01
N LEU A 233 -34.38 -10.87 -20.68
CA LEU A 233 -35.43 -10.61 -21.69
C LEU A 233 -35.08 -9.43 -22.59
N SER A 234 -34.47 -8.38 -22.03
CA SER A 234 -34.01 -7.21 -22.79
C SER A 234 -32.88 -7.57 -23.75
N SER A 235 -31.97 -8.45 -23.34
CA SER A 235 -30.92 -9.00 -24.20
C SER A 235 -31.53 -9.74 -25.40
N ILE A 236 -32.45 -10.70 -25.20
CA ILE A 236 -33.12 -11.43 -26.30
C ILE A 236 -33.82 -10.44 -27.24
N LYS A 237 -34.59 -9.49 -26.69
CA LYS A 237 -35.33 -8.50 -27.46
C LYS A 237 -34.42 -7.54 -28.25
N SER A 238 -33.22 -7.27 -27.75
CA SER A 238 -32.26 -6.41 -28.45
C SER A 238 -31.65 -7.06 -29.69
N LYS A 239 -31.63 -8.40 -29.73
CA LYS A 239 -31.05 -9.20 -30.82
C LYS A 239 -32.08 -9.76 -31.80
N GLY A 240 -33.36 -9.77 -31.42
CA GLY A 240 -34.44 -10.29 -32.26
C GLY A 240 -35.81 -10.20 -31.59
N ASN A 241 -36.79 -10.94 -32.12
CA ASN A 241 -38.15 -10.93 -31.59
C ASN A 241 -38.25 -11.76 -30.30
N LEU A 242 -38.83 -11.15 -29.26
CA LEU A 242 -39.12 -11.89 -28.04
C LEU A 242 -40.27 -12.89 -28.27
N PRO A 243 -40.21 -14.12 -27.72
CA PRO A 243 -41.34 -15.05 -27.78
C PRO A 243 -42.59 -14.44 -27.15
N LYS A 244 -43.75 -14.76 -27.72
CA LYS A 244 -45.06 -14.29 -27.24
C LYS A 244 -45.31 -14.60 -25.76
N SER A 245 -44.77 -15.71 -25.26
CA SER A 245 -44.85 -16.11 -23.84
C SER A 245 -44.22 -15.09 -22.89
N TRP A 246 -43.21 -14.34 -23.34
CA TRP A 246 -42.47 -13.39 -22.51
C TRP A 246 -42.81 -11.91 -22.77
N GLU A 247 -43.61 -11.59 -23.79
CA GLU A 247 -43.97 -10.21 -24.12
C GLU A 247 -44.63 -9.46 -22.95
N LYS A 248 -45.56 -10.12 -22.25
CA LYS A 248 -46.26 -9.53 -21.10
C LYS A 248 -45.29 -9.23 -19.96
N ASP A 249 -44.45 -10.19 -19.60
CA ASP A 249 -43.47 -10.04 -18.52
C ASP A 249 -42.46 -8.94 -18.83
N TYR A 250 -41.98 -8.88 -20.08
CA TYR A 250 -41.11 -7.79 -20.53
C TYR A 250 -41.77 -6.43 -20.39
N GLN A 251 -43.04 -6.29 -20.80
CA GLN A 251 -43.76 -5.00 -20.72
C GLN A 251 -43.99 -4.56 -19.27
N GLU A 252 -44.31 -5.48 -18.37
CA GLU A 252 -44.47 -5.18 -16.95
C GLU A 252 -43.14 -4.73 -16.32
N LEU A 253 -42.04 -5.41 -16.64
CA LEU A 253 -40.71 -5.06 -16.15
C LEU A 253 -40.17 -3.77 -16.78
N PHE A 254 -40.46 -3.50 -18.05
CA PHE A 254 -40.14 -2.23 -18.72
C PHE A 254 -40.88 -1.05 -18.08
N ARG A 255 -42.16 -1.21 -17.71
CA ARG A 255 -42.90 -0.17 -16.97
C ARG A 255 -42.28 0.13 -15.61
N LYS A 256 -41.70 -0.89 -14.97
CA LYS A 256 -41.06 -0.77 -13.64
C LYS A 256 -39.67 -0.13 -13.70
N PHE A 257 -38.82 -0.58 -14.62
CA PHE A 257 -37.39 -0.23 -14.65
C PHE A 257 -37.02 0.75 -15.76
N GLY A 258 -37.93 1.04 -16.70
CA GLY A 258 -37.65 1.85 -17.87
C GLY A 258 -36.74 1.14 -18.88
N LYS A 259 -36.21 1.92 -19.83
CA LYS A 259 -35.27 1.41 -20.84
C LYS A 259 -33.96 0.99 -20.17
N THR A 260 -33.58 -0.27 -20.31
CA THR A 260 -32.26 -0.78 -19.94
C THR A 260 -31.45 -1.06 -21.20
N GLU A 261 -30.19 -0.64 -21.20
CA GLU A 261 -29.24 -0.90 -22.28
C GLU A 261 -28.09 -1.72 -21.69
N ASN A 262 -27.70 -2.79 -22.40
CA ASN A 262 -26.48 -3.52 -22.08
C ASN A 262 -25.29 -2.71 -22.62
N LYS A 263 -24.64 -1.94 -21.75
CA LYS A 263 -23.50 -1.11 -22.12
C LYS A 263 -22.20 -1.80 -21.73
N GLU A 264 -21.25 -1.79 -22.64
CA GLU A 264 -19.86 -2.12 -22.31
C GLU A 264 -19.38 -1.16 -21.21
N PRO A 265 -18.66 -1.62 -20.18
CA PRO A 265 -18.09 -0.75 -19.15
C PRO A 265 -17.27 0.39 -19.76
N GLU A 266 -17.47 1.63 -19.28
CA GLU A 266 -16.78 2.84 -19.79
C GLU A 266 -15.38 3.06 -19.19
N GLY A 267 -14.90 2.11 -18.39
CA GLY A 267 -13.68 2.22 -17.60
C GLY A 267 -13.81 3.09 -16.35
N ILE A 268 -12.72 3.19 -15.57
CA ILE A 268 -12.70 3.98 -14.33
C ILE A 268 -12.52 5.44 -14.70
N LYS A 269 -13.59 6.23 -14.55
CA LYS A 269 -13.51 7.68 -14.70
C LYS A 269 -13.31 8.34 -13.34
N THR A 270 -12.13 8.90 -13.11
CA THR A 270 -11.87 9.75 -11.95
C THR A 270 -12.29 11.18 -12.27
N TYR A 271 -13.17 11.74 -11.45
CA TYR A 271 -13.56 13.14 -11.55
C TYR A 271 -12.73 13.90 -10.52
N VAL A 272 -12.06 14.96 -10.96
CA VAL A 272 -11.48 15.97 -10.07
C VAL A 272 -12.46 17.13 -10.08
N ASN A 273 -12.91 17.59 -8.91
CA ASN A 273 -13.81 18.74 -8.83
C ASN A 273 -13.20 19.90 -9.62
N ARG A 274 -13.95 20.34 -10.64
CA ARG A 274 -13.53 21.40 -11.56
C ARG A 274 -13.57 22.76 -10.86
N ASP A 275 -12.86 23.70 -11.47
CA ASP A 275 -12.94 25.11 -11.13
C ASP A 275 -14.41 25.55 -10.95
N PRO A 276 -14.79 26.15 -9.81
CA PRO A 276 -16.19 26.35 -9.48
C PRO A 276 -16.91 27.23 -10.51
N ILE A 277 -16.27 28.23 -11.11
CA ILE A 277 -16.99 29.17 -12.01
C ILE A 277 -16.30 29.46 -13.35
N GLU A 278 -15.22 28.75 -13.70
CA GLU A 278 -14.39 29.00 -14.90
C GLU A 278 -14.07 30.49 -15.09
N GLY A 279 -13.91 31.21 -13.97
CA GLY A 279 -13.79 32.67 -13.93
C GLY A 279 -12.34 33.12 -13.84
N LYS A 280 -12.08 34.37 -14.26
CA LYS A 280 -10.80 35.05 -13.98
C LYS A 280 -10.85 35.62 -12.56
N TYR A 281 -10.54 34.77 -11.57
CA TYR A 281 -10.57 35.14 -10.15
C TYR A 281 -9.66 36.34 -9.82
N ASP A 282 -8.53 36.47 -10.52
CA ASP A 282 -7.59 37.59 -10.36
C ASP A 282 -8.20 38.96 -10.74
N ALA A 283 -9.33 38.98 -11.46
CA ALA A 283 -10.04 40.20 -11.84
C ALA A 283 -11.23 40.51 -10.93
N PHE A 284 -11.47 39.72 -9.88
CA PHE A 284 -12.60 39.96 -8.96
C PHE A 284 -12.31 41.16 -8.07
N THR A 285 -13.22 42.14 -8.10
CA THR A 285 -13.27 43.19 -7.08
C THR A 285 -13.78 42.62 -5.75
N PHE A 286 -13.57 43.33 -4.64
CA PHE A 286 -14.12 42.96 -3.33
C PHE A 286 -15.64 42.80 -3.35
N ASP A 287 -16.37 43.64 -4.10
CA ASP A 287 -17.82 43.49 -4.25
C ASP A 287 -18.21 42.23 -5.05
N ASN A 288 -17.38 41.81 -6.01
CA ASN A 288 -17.59 40.56 -6.73
C ASN A 288 -17.42 39.35 -5.80
N TRP A 289 -16.36 39.33 -4.99
CA TRP A 289 -16.15 38.30 -3.98
C TRP A 289 -17.30 38.24 -2.97
N LYS A 290 -17.72 39.40 -2.45
CA LYS A 290 -18.82 39.48 -1.48
C LYS A 290 -20.13 38.92 -2.06
N THR A 291 -20.43 39.29 -3.30
CA THR A 291 -21.64 38.81 -4.00
C THR A 291 -21.55 37.31 -4.29
N SER A 292 -20.38 36.82 -4.71
CA SER A 292 -20.18 35.40 -5.02
C SER A 292 -20.27 34.52 -3.78
N PHE A 293 -19.73 34.95 -2.63
CA PHE A 293 -19.84 34.22 -1.36
C PHE A 293 -21.29 34.07 -0.89
N LYS A 294 -22.14 35.08 -1.15
CA LYS A 294 -23.57 35.02 -0.85
C LYS A 294 -24.34 34.11 -1.80
N LYS A 295 -23.86 33.93 -3.03
CA LYS A 295 -24.46 33.07 -4.05
C LYS A 295 -24.05 31.60 -3.90
N TYR A 296 -22.78 31.32 -3.65
CA TYR A 296 -22.22 29.97 -3.64
C TYR A 296 -22.07 29.45 -2.21
N LYS A 297 -23.13 28.84 -1.68
CA LYS A 297 -23.18 28.22 -0.34
C LYS A 297 -23.41 26.70 -0.40
N HIS A 298 -23.24 26.12 -1.59
CA HIS A 298 -23.57 24.72 -1.84
C HIS A 298 -22.39 23.83 -1.46
N THR A 299 -22.68 22.73 -0.75
CA THR A 299 -21.71 21.66 -0.44
C THR A 299 -21.99 20.44 -1.29
N ASN A 300 -20.95 19.88 -1.92
CA ASN A 300 -21.09 18.69 -2.75
C ASN A 300 -21.38 17.45 -1.88
N LYS A 301 -22.58 16.90 -2.00
CA LYS A 301 -23.07 15.77 -1.17
C LYS A 301 -23.03 14.43 -1.90
N ASN A 302 -23.06 14.45 -3.22
CA ASN A 302 -23.06 13.26 -4.07
C ASN A 302 -22.43 13.56 -5.43
N TYR A 303 -22.16 12.52 -6.20
CA TYR A 303 -21.52 12.61 -7.50
C TYR A 303 -22.25 13.55 -8.49
N ASP A 304 -23.59 13.54 -8.51
CA ASP A 304 -24.38 14.42 -9.38
C ASP A 304 -24.22 15.91 -9.05
N SER A 305 -23.89 16.21 -7.79
CA SER A 305 -23.68 17.59 -7.32
C SER A 305 -22.31 18.17 -7.67
N TRP A 306 -21.36 17.36 -8.18
CA TRP A 306 -19.99 17.79 -8.50
C TRP A 306 -19.90 18.69 -9.74
N ASN A 307 -20.98 18.79 -10.52
CA ASN A 307 -21.07 19.70 -11.67
C ASN A 307 -21.47 21.14 -11.27
N TYR A 308 -21.67 21.42 -9.99
CA TYR A 308 -22.05 22.75 -9.50
C TYR A 308 -20.88 23.44 -8.76
N PRO A 309 -20.75 24.77 -8.87
CA PRO A 309 -19.81 25.56 -8.08
C PRO A 309 -20.04 25.33 -6.58
N ALA A 310 -19.10 24.64 -5.94
CA ALA A 310 -19.17 24.36 -4.51
C ALA A 310 -18.40 25.40 -3.68
N GLU A 311 -18.91 25.61 -2.47
CA GLU A 311 -18.42 26.62 -1.53
C GLU A 311 -16.94 26.42 -1.18
N TYR A 312 -16.54 25.17 -0.94
CA TYR A 312 -15.18 24.85 -0.51
C TYR A 312 -14.16 25.14 -1.62
N GLU A 313 -14.43 24.70 -2.85
CA GLU A 313 -13.59 24.94 -4.02
C GLU A 313 -13.53 26.42 -4.37
N HIS A 314 -14.65 27.14 -4.25
CA HIS A 314 -14.67 28.59 -4.45
C HIS A 314 -13.85 29.31 -3.36
N GLY A 315 -13.93 28.84 -2.11
CA GLY A 315 -13.10 29.30 -1.01
C GLY A 315 -11.61 29.03 -1.25
N ARG A 316 -11.23 27.89 -1.82
CA ARG A 316 -9.84 27.60 -2.19
C ARG A 316 -9.31 28.59 -3.21
N ARG A 317 -10.10 28.91 -4.25
CA ARG A 317 -9.74 29.95 -5.23
C ARG A 317 -9.58 31.32 -4.60
N PHE A 318 -10.44 31.66 -3.65
CA PHE A 318 -10.28 32.89 -2.87
C PHE A 318 -8.97 32.90 -2.07
N ALA A 319 -8.63 31.79 -1.39
CA ALA A 319 -7.36 31.68 -0.66
C ALA A 319 -6.13 31.85 -1.59
N ASP A 320 -6.19 31.27 -2.80
CA ASP A 320 -5.13 31.42 -3.81
C ASP A 320 -4.91 32.90 -4.18
N VAL A 321 -5.99 33.65 -4.42
CA VAL A 321 -5.91 35.09 -4.73
C VAL A 321 -5.42 35.90 -3.53
N VAL A 322 -5.94 35.64 -2.33
CA VAL A 322 -5.48 36.30 -1.09
C VAL A 322 -3.99 36.05 -0.86
N THR A 323 -3.47 34.87 -1.22
CA THR A 323 -2.05 34.53 -1.07
C THR A 323 -1.15 35.43 -1.92
N LEU A 324 -1.60 35.86 -3.09
CA LEU A 324 -0.84 36.72 -4.00
C LEU A 324 -0.71 38.15 -3.46
N ASP A 325 -1.78 38.70 -2.88
CA ASP A 325 -1.86 40.11 -2.42
C ASP A 325 -2.34 40.25 -0.96
N ALA A 326 -1.76 39.47 -0.05
CA ALA A 326 -2.27 39.30 1.32
C ALA A 326 -2.50 40.60 2.10
N ASP A 327 -1.57 41.57 2.03
CA ASP A 327 -1.70 42.84 2.76
C ASP A 327 -2.92 43.67 2.31
N GLU A 328 -3.27 43.63 1.02
CA GLU A 328 -4.42 44.34 0.46
C GLU A 328 -5.75 43.73 0.94
N PHE A 329 -5.77 42.41 1.14
CA PHE A 329 -6.96 41.68 1.56
C PHE A 329 -7.25 41.78 3.07
N VAL A 330 -6.33 42.29 3.90
CA VAL A 330 -6.51 42.42 5.36
C VAL A 330 -7.76 43.24 5.75
N PRO A 331 -7.99 44.46 5.23
CA PRO A 331 -9.18 45.23 5.55
C PRO A 331 -10.46 44.59 5.04
N TYR A 332 -10.39 43.89 3.89
CA TYR A 332 -11.53 43.17 3.33
C TYR A 332 -11.89 41.95 4.18
N LEU A 333 -10.90 41.22 4.68
CA LEU A 333 -11.10 40.10 5.59
C LEU A 333 -11.79 40.49 6.89
N LYS A 334 -11.48 41.67 7.43
CA LYS A 334 -12.21 42.23 8.57
C LYS A 334 -13.71 42.39 8.27
N GLN A 335 -14.05 42.92 7.09
CA GLN A 335 -15.44 43.12 6.69
C GLN A 335 -16.19 41.79 6.52
N ILE A 336 -15.56 40.76 5.93
CA ILE A 336 -16.23 39.45 5.78
C ILE A 336 -16.39 38.73 7.12
N ILE A 337 -15.51 38.96 8.11
CA ILE A 337 -15.68 38.41 9.47
C ILE A 337 -16.95 38.99 10.14
N GLU A 338 -17.24 40.27 9.91
CA GLU A 338 -18.40 40.95 10.48
C GLU A 338 -19.72 40.54 9.78
N ASP A 339 -19.69 40.25 8.47
CA ASP A 339 -20.89 39.90 7.68
C ASP A 339 -21.35 38.43 7.89
N LYS A 340 -22.31 38.23 8.81
CA LYS A 340 -22.84 36.90 9.16
C LYS A 340 -23.58 36.18 8.03
N GLU A 341 -23.88 36.84 6.91
CA GLU A 341 -24.43 36.16 5.73
C GLU A 341 -23.37 35.37 4.95
N ILE A 342 -22.09 35.72 5.12
CA ILE A 342 -20.95 35.01 4.54
C ILE A 342 -20.62 33.80 5.42
N SER A 343 -20.52 32.64 4.79
CA SER A 343 -20.18 31.39 5.46
C SER A 343 -18.78 31.42 6.07
N ASN A 344 -18.61 30.67 7.16
CA ASN A 344 -17.35 30.54 7.86
C ASN A 344 -16.23 29.95 7.00
N THR A 345 -16.57 29.11 6.01
CA THR A 345 -15.60 28.54 5.07
C THR A 345 -14.78 29.62 4.38
N TYR A 346 -15.44 30.69 3.89
CA TYR A 346 -14.74 31.79 3.23
C TYR A 346 -13.86 32.60 4.17
N VAL A 347 -14.31 32.79 5.43
CA VAL A 347 -13.50 33.46 6.46
C VAL A 347 -12.23 32.66 6.73
N VAL A 348 -12.36 31.35 6.98
CA VAL A 348 -11.23 30.46 7.21
C VAL A 348 -10.29 30.42 6.01
N LYS A 349 -10.82 30.28 4.78
CA LYS A 349 -10.02 30.26 3.56
C LYS A 349 -9.28 31.57 3.32
N GLY A 350 -9.89 32.70 3.63
CA GLY A 350 -9.19 33.98 3.61
C GLY A 350 -8.05 34.06 4.63
N LEU A 351 -8.26 33.57 5.86
CA LEU A 351 -7.20 33.50 6.87
C LEU A 351 -6.06 32.55 6.45
N GLU A 352 -6.38 31.43 5.82
CA GLU A 352 -5.40 30.51 5.22
C GLU A 352 -4.59 31.21 4.11
N GLY A 353 -5.25 31.96 3.22
CA GLY A 353 -4.58 32.75 2.19
C GLY A 353 -3.64 33.81 2.79
N LEU A 354 -4.04 34.49 3.86
CA LEU A 354 -3.18 35.45 4.57
C LEU A 354 -1.94 34.77 5.19
N LYS A 355 -2.12 33.57 5.76
CA LYS A 355 -1.01 32.75 6.26
C LYS A 355 -0.04 32.41 5.13
N ASP A 356 -0.55 31.92 4.00
CA ASP A 356 0.27 31.46 2.88
C ASP A 356 0.95 32.62 2.13
N GLY A 357 0.30 33.79 2.10
CA GLY A 357 0.89 35.07 1.67
C GLY A 357 1.85 35.68 2.70
N LYS A 358 2.09 35.02 3.84
CA LYS A 358 3.08 35.38 4.87
C LYS A 358 2.88 36.77 5.48
N VAL A 359 1.63 37.18 5.72
CA VAL A 359 1.29 38.42 6.43
C VAL A 359 1.96 38.47 7.81
N LYS A 360 2.15 39.67 8.38
CA LYS A 360 2.72 39.81 9.73
C LYS A 360 1.93 38.98 10.76
N PRO A 361 2.58 38.18 11.63
CA PRO A 361 1.89 37.32 12.60
C PRO A 361 0.87 38.04 13.48
N ASP A 362 1.17 39.25 13.95
CA ASP A 362 0.25 40.02 14.79
C ASP A 362 -1.04 40.41 14.03
N VAL A 363 -0.96 40.63 12.72
CA VAL A 363 -2.12 40.94 11.87
C VAL A 363 -3.01 39.71 11.74
N LEU A 364 -2.43 38.55 11.41
CA LEU A 364 -3.18 37.30 11.32
C LEU A 364 -3.79 36.92 12.68
N LYS A 365 -3.04 37.07 13.78
CA LYS A 365 -3.50 36.85 15.15
C LYS A 365 -4.73 37.70 15.46
N ASN A 366 -4.70 38.99 15.16
CA ASN A 366 -5.82 39.89 15.45
C ASN A 366 -7.08 39.52 14.65
N LEU A 367 -6.94 39.18 13.37
CA LEU A 367 -8.08 38.74 12.55
C LEU A 367 -8.62 37.38 13.00
N MET A 368 -7.74 36.44 13.33
CA MET A 368 -8.15 35.14 13.87
C MET A 368 -8.91 35.30 15.20
N LEU A 369 -8.40 36.13 16.13
CA LEU A 369 -9.08 36.43 17.38
C LEU A 369 -10.44 37.11 17.16
N GLN A 370 -10.52 38.05 16.23
CA GLN A 370 -11.79 38.66 15.85
C GLN A 370 -12.78 37.60 15.34
N ALA A 371 -12.31 36.72 14.46
CA ALA A 371 -13.13 35.65 13.88
C ALA A 371 -13.69 34.71 14.96
N ILE A 372 -12.85 34.18 15.87
CA ILE A 372 -13.30 33.26 16.92
C ILE A 372 -14.20 33.92 17.97
N ASN A 373 -14.04 35.21 18.22
CA ASN A 373 -14.88 35.93 19.19
C ASN A 373 -16.25 36.32 18.61
N GLU A 374 -16.34 36.55 17.31
CA GLU A 374 -17.58 37.01 16.67
C GLU A 374 -18.38 35.92 15.96
N ARG A 375 -17.84 34.70 15.80
CA ARG A 375 -18.46 33.63 15.01
C ARG A 375 -18.42 32.28 15.71
N ASN A 376 -19.45 31.48 15.45
CA ASN A 376 -19.51 30.08 15.82
C ASN A 376 -19.10 29.22 14.64
N PHE A 377 -17.98 28.50 14.76
CA PHE A 377 -17.45 27.63 13.70
C PHE A 377 -17.95 26.19 13.86
N ASP A 378 -18.34 25.59 12.72
CA ASP A 378 -18.57 24.15 12.65
C ASP A 378 -17.27 23.35 12.87
N TYR A 379 -17.41 22.03 12.91
CA TYR A 379 -16.32 21.10 13.13
C TYR A 379 -15.13 21.32 12.18
N GLU A 380 -15.40 21.38 10.87
CA GLU A 380 -14.35 21.40 9.85
C GLU A 380 -13.60 22.73 9.89
N ASN A 381 -14.35 23.84 9.96
CA ASN A 381 -13.78 25.17 10.04
C ASN A 381 -13.01 25.40 11.36
N LYS A 382 -13.47 24.86 12.49
CA LYS A 382 -12.72 24.92 13.75
C LYS A 382 -11.40 24.16 13.66
N LEU A 383 -11.37 23.01 12.97
CA LEU A 383 -10.14 22.25 12.75
C LEU A 383 -9.12 23.03 11.91
N TYR A 384 -9.53 23.68 10.82
CA TYR A 384 -8.63 24.52 10.01
C TYR A 384 -8.09 25.72 10.81
N LEU A 385 -8.90 26.35 11.67
CA LEU A 385 -8.42 27.41 12.57
C LEU A 385 -7.37 26.90 13.56
N ILE A 386 -7.50 25.67 14.06
CA ILE A 386 -6.46 25.04 14.89
C ILE A 386 -5.17 24.85 14.07
N TRP A 387 -5.26 24.34 12.84
CA TRP A 387 -4.08 24.14 11.99
C TRP A 387 -3.40 25.44 11.56
N LEU A 388 -4.14 26.55 11.50
CA LEU A 388 -3.59 27.88 11.24
C LEU A 388 -2.48 28.27 12.23
N ASN A 389 -2.55 27.76 13.47
CA ASN A 389 -1.56 28.03 14.53
C ASN A 389 -0.14 27.64 14.16
N ARG A 390 0.04 26.70 13.22
CA ARG A 390 1.36 26.33 12.69
C ARG A 390 2.15 27.56 12.24
N TYR A 391 1.48 28.58 11.72
CA TYR A 391 2.13 29.83 11.32
C TYR A 391 2.80 30.56 12.49
N PHE A 392 2.11 30.67 13.64
CA PHE A 392 2.66 31.33 14.82
C PHE A 392 3.84 30.54 15.41
N ILE A 393 3.72 29.20 15.40
CA ILE A 393 4.78 28.28 15.83
C ILE A 393 6.03 28.45 14.96
N GLU A 394 5.89 28.43 13.63
CA GLU A 394 7.01 28.61 12.69
C GLU A 394 7.69 29.98 12.85
N LYS A 395 6.92 31.02 13.22
CA LYS A 395 7.44 32.36 13.51
C LYS A 395 7.91 32.54 14.95
N LYS A 396 7.88 31.48 15.77
CA LYS A 396 8.22 31.48 17.20
C LYS A 396 7.49 32.57 17.99
N LYS A 397 6.21 32.77 17.69
CA LYS A 397 5.33 33.73 18.37
C LYS A 397 4.35 32.99 19.26
N VAL A 398 4.21 33.45 20.50
CA VAL A 398 3.27 32.92 21.48
C VAL A 398 2.30 34.02 21.85
N TYR A 399 1.01 33.70 21.81
CA TYR A 399 -0.07 34.59 22.19
C TYR A 399 -0.95 33.87 23.21
N PRO A 400 -1.08 34.36 24.46
CA PRO A 400 -1.88 33.70 25.48
C PRO A 400 -3.33 33.44 25.04
N GLU A 401 -3.94 34.38 24.31
CA GLU A 401 -5.33 34.25 23.85
C GLU A 401 -5.50 33.11 22.83
N ILE A 402 -4.44 32.80 22.07
CA ILE A 402 -4.41 31.67 21.15
C ILE A 402 -4.22 30.35 21.91
N LEU A 403 -3.38 30.33 22.95
CA LEU A 403 -3.23 29.18 23.82
C LEU A 403 -4.55 28.86 24.56
N ASP A 404 -5.28 29.88 25.01
CA ASP A 404 -6.60 29.74 25.63
C ASP A 404 -7.63 29.17 24.65
N PHE A 405 -7.63 29.63 23.39
CA PHE A 405 -8.44 29.04 22.33
C PHE A 405 -8.13 27.54 22.11
N LEU A 406 -6.85 27.17 22.08
CA LEU A 406 -6.44 25.76 21.95
C LEU A 406 -6.86 24.94 23.17
N LYS A 407 -6.74 25.50 24.37
CA LYS A 407 -7.22 24.86 25.60
C LYS A 407 -8.73 24.63 25.55
N GLU A 408 -9.52 25.63 25.17
CA GLU A 408 -10.97 25.48 25.04
C GLU A 408 -11.34 24.40 24.00
N ALA A 409 -10.65 24.39 22.86
CA ALA A 409 -10.84 23.37 21.82
C ALA A 409 -10.47 21.96 22.29
N LEU A 410 -9.45 21.83 23.13
CA LEU A 410 -9.07 20.57 23.77
C LEU A 410 -10.11 20.13 24.82
N GLU A 411 -10.63 21.06 25.62
CA GLU A 411 -11.58 20.75 26.69
C GLU A 411 -12.99 20.42 26.14
N ASN A 412 -13.44 21.11 25.09
CA ASN A 412 -14.84 21.07 24.64
C ASN A 412 -15.03 20.63 23.18
N GLY A 413 -13.96 20.33 22.45
CA GLY A 413 -14.03 19.93 21.05
C GLY A 413 -14.63 18.55 20.82
N ASP A 414 -14.92 18.25 19.55
CA ASP A 414 -15.30 16.91 19.12
C ASP A 414 -14.08 15.96 19.04
N GLU A 415 -14.29 14.67 19.31
CA GLU A 415 -13.26 13.62 19.31
C GLU A 415 -13.22 12.77 18.02
N GLY A 416 -13.99 13.12 17.01
CA GLY A 416 -14.10 12.41 15.74
C GLY A 416 -14.92 11.12 15.84
N ARG A 417 -14.81 10.26 14.82
CA ARG A 417 -15.50 8.95 14.75
C ARG A 417 -14.57 7.80 15.16
N GLU A 418 -15.10 6.78 15.83
CA GLU A 418 -14.37 5.54 16.14
C GLU A 418 -14.58 4.48 15.03
N LEU A 419 -13.69 4.40 14.04
CA LEU A 419 -13.78 3.37 12.99
C LEU A 419 -12.40 2.87 12.49
N GLY A 420 -11.81 1.83 13.10
CA GLY A 420 -10.58 1.12 12.63
C GLY A 420 -9.32 1.31 13.52
N ASN A 421 -8.13 0.98 13.00
CA ASN A 421 -6.90 0.80 13.81
C ASN A 421 -5.89 1.98 13.85
N ASP A 422 -6.20 3.15 13.29
CA ASP A 422 -5.28 4.30 13.24
C ASP A 422 -5.71 5.42 14.23
N ALA A 423 -5.23 5.34 15.46
CA ALA A 423 -5.56 6.28 16.53
C ALA A 423 -4.96 7.68 16.29
N LEU A 424 -3.74 7.76 15.75
CA LEU A 424 -3.04 9.02 15.54
C LEU A 424 -3.73 9.87 14.50
N ASN A 425 -3.97 9.31 13.31
CA ASN A 425 -4.56 10.05 12.20
C ASN A 425 -5.96 10.55 12.57
N ARG A 426 -6.72 9.79 13.36
CA ARG A 426 -8.02 10.24 13.87
C ARG A 426 -7.92 11.37 14.88
N GLY A 427 -7.02 11.23 15.86
CA GLY A 427 -6.81 12.28 16.85
C GLY A 427 -6.35 13.57 16.18
N ALA A 428 -5.38 13.49 15.28
CA ALA A 428 -4.86 14.66 14.57
C ALA A 428 -5.90 15.35 13.68
N ASN A 429 -6.94 14.63 13.23
CA ASN A 429 -8.04 15.15 12.44
C ASN A 429 -9.33 15.40 13.23
N SER A 430 -9.29 15.34 14.58
CA SER A 430 -10.39 15.78 15.45
C SER A 430 -10.07 17.12 16.10
N VAL A 431 -11.09 17.87 16.51
CA VAL A 431 -10.89 19.19 17.14
C VAL A 431 -10.06 19.05 18.42
N ARG A 432 -10.41 18.11 19.31
CA ARG A 432 -9.66 17.91 20.57
C ARG A 432 -8.23 17.45 20.33
N GLY A 433 -8.02 16.47 19.45
CA GLY A 433 -6.69 15.89 19.22
C GLY A 433 -5.77 16.81 18.42
N ALA A 434 -6.31 17.57 17.45
CA ALA A 434 -5.56 18.62 16.76
C ALA A 434 -5.12 19.72 17.73
N ALA A 435 -6.01 20.16 18.64
CA ALA A 435 -5.66 21.14 19.67
C ALA A 435 -4.57 20.63 20.61
N ALA A 436 -4.68 19.37 21.05
CA ALA A 436 -3.65 18.73 21.88
C ALA A 436 -2.29 18.65 21.17
N SER A 437 -2.28 18.30 19.88
CA SER A 437 -1.06 18.27 19.08
C SER A 437 -0.45 19.66 18.90
N ALA A 438 -1.30 20.67 18.62
CA ALA A 438 -0.87 22.05 18.43
C ALA A 438 -0.28 22.66 19.72
N LEU A 439 -0.85 22.36 20.90
CA LEU A 439 -0.28 22.79 22.19
C LEU A 439 1.16 22.28 22.37
N VAL A 440 1.43 21.02 22.02
CA VAL A 440 2.79 20.45 22.12
C VAL A 440 3.78 21.14 21.16
N ASP A 441 3.31 21.61 20.00
CA ASP A 441 4.15 22.34 19.04
C ASP A 441 4.66 23.68 19.61
N TYR A 442 3.97 24.27 20.60
CA TYR A 442 4.44 25.45 21.34
C TYR A 442 5.57 25.16 22.35
N SER A 443 6.04 23.91 22.42
CA SER A 443 7.17 23.53 23.29
C SER A 443 8.44 24.34 23.08
N PHE A 444 8.60 25.14 22.01
CA PHE A 444 9.77 26.00 21.83
C PHE A 444 9.87 27.14 22.86
N ASP A 445 8.77 27.49 23.50
CA ASP A 445 8.71 28.49 24.55
C ASP A 445 8.64 27.84 25.93
N GLU A 446 9.64 28.11 26.76
CA GLU A 446 9.73 27.57 28.13
C GLU A 446 8.58 28.11 29.02
N LYS A 447 8.12 29.34 28.80
CA LYS A 447 7.06 29.95 29.61
C LYS A 447 5.70 29.27 29.40
N SER A 448 5.49 28.67 28.24
CA SER A 448 4.27 27.92 27.91
C SER A 448 4.27 26.51 28.48
N PHE A 449 5.40 26.00 28.99
CA PHE A 449 5.55 24.61 29.39
C PHE A 449 4.53 24.17 30.45
N ASP A 450 4.39 24.94 31.52
CA ASP A 450 3.46 24.64 32.61
C ASP A 450 2.02 24.58 32.11
N PHE A 451 1.62 25.60 31.34
CA PHE A 451 0.30 25.68 30.73
C PHE A 451 0.00 24.47 29.84
N ILE A 452 0.95 24.06 29.00
CA ILE A 452 0.79 22.91 28.11
C ILE A 452 0.59 21.64 28.94
N CYS A 453 1.42 21.38 29.94
CA CYS A 453 1.34 20.16 30.75
C CYS A 453 0.05 20.07 31.56
N ASP A 454 -0.38 21.19 32.15
CA ASP A 454 -1.61 21.25 32.93
C ASP A 454 -2.84 21.07 32.04
N THR A 455 -2.83 21.65 30.84
CA THR A 455 -3.91 21.49 29.86
C THR A 455 -3.99 20.05 29.34
N LEU A 456 -2.86 19.42 29.00
CA LEU A 456 -2.84 18.03 28.53
C LEU A 456 -3.27 17.04 29.62
N THR A 457 -3.13 17.38 30.90
CA THR A 457 -3.56 16.53 32.02
C THR A 457 -5.08 16.26 32.01
N VAL A 458 -5.87 17.17 31.43
CA VAL A 458 -7.34 17.01 31.28
C VAL A 458 -7.69 15.75 30.47
N LEU A 459 -6.79 15.28 29.60
CA LEU A 459 -7.06 14.15 28.71
C LEU A 459 -7.00 12.78 29.40
N VAL A 460 -6.36 12.66 30.58
CA VAL A 460 -5.99 11.36 31.20
C VAL A 460 -7.18 10.40 31.35
N ASP A 461 -8.33 10.90 31.83
CA ASP A 461 -9.51 10.06 32.10
C ASP A 461 -10.79 10.54 31.39
N ASN A 462 -10.68 11.57 30.54
CA ASN A 462 -11.83 12.22 29.90
C ASN A 462 -11.64 12.38 28.38
N SER A 463 -10.90 11.47 27.76
CA SER A 463 -10.72 11.49 26.31
C SER A 463 -10.48 10.12 25.70
N ARG A 464 -10.86 9.97 24.43
CA ARG A 464 -10.59 8.76 23.65
C ARG A 464 -9.09 8.50 23.47
N PRO A 465 -8.71 7.24 23.28
CA PRO A 465 -7.35 6.86 22.91
C PRO A 465 -6.76 7.65 21.74
N SER A 466 -7.57 7.98 20.73
CA SER A 466 -7.14 8.77 19.56
C SER A 466 -6.69 10.19 19.93
N THR A 467 -7.44 10.88 20.81
CA THR A 467 -7.09 12.22 21.30
C THR A 467 -5.77 12.19 22.07
N ARG A 468 -5.61 11.22 22.99
CA ARG A 468 -4.36 11.03 23.76
C ARG A 468 -3.18 10.68 22.84
N ALA A 469 -3.40 9.86 21.82
CA ALA A 469 -2.37 9.51 20.84
C ALA A 469 -1.82 10.74 20.10
N ALA A 470 -2.67 11.71 19.74
CA ALA A 470 -2.25 12.96 19.09
C ALA A 470 -1.34 13.83 19.96
N ALA A 471 -1.60 13.85 21.28
CA ALA A 471 -0.73 14.52 22.25
C ALA A 471 0.60 13.79 22.44
N ILE A 472 0.54 12.47 22.68
CA ILE A 472 1.70 11.61 22.96
C ILE A 472 2.69 11.62 21.79
N HIS A 473 2.20 11.59 20.54
CA HIS A 473 3.03 11.49 19.34
C HIS A 473 4.11 12.57 19.23
N LYS A 474 3.86 13.78 19.75
CA LYS A 474 4.82 14.90 19.71
C LYS A 474 5.46 15.21 21.07
N MET A 475 5.09 14.49 22.12
CA MET A 475 5.44 14.81 23.51
C MET A 475 6.96 14.86 23.77
N GLN A 476 7.75 14.18 22.94
CA GLN A 476 9.21 14.25 22.96
C GLN A 476 9.78 15.68 22.94
N TYR A 477 9.11 16.64 22.31
CA TYR A 477 9.58 18.02 22.23
C TYR A 477 9.52 18.76 23.59
N LEU A 478 8.73 18.26 24.54
CA LEU A 478 8.61 18.83 25.88
C LEU A 478 9.70 18.32 26.83
N LEU A 479 10.42 17.25 26.47
CA LEU A 479 11.46 16.63 27.31
C LEU A 479 12.64 17.56 27.62
N ARG A 480 12.85 18.61 26.83
CA ARG A 480 13.90 19.61 27.06
C ARG A 480 13.67 20.47 28.30
N HIS A 481 12.42 20.56 28.78
CA HIS A 481 12.03 21.44 29.88
C HIS A 481 12.01 20.68 31.21
N ASP A 482 11.28 19.58 31.27
CA ASP A 482 11.24 18.71 32.45
C ASP A 482 10.92 17.26 32.06
N LYS A 483 11.95 16.42 32.05
CA LYS A 483 11.81 15.00 31.69
C LYS A 483 10.97 14.21 32.69
N GLU A 484 10.98 14.56 33.98
CA GLU A 484 10.28 13.82 35.03
C GLU A 484 8.78 14.09 34.99
N ARG A 485 8.40 15.35 34.78
CA ARG A 485 7.00 15.73 34.60
C ARG A 485 6.43 15.11 33.32
N ILE A 486 7.19 15.12 32.23
CA ILE A 486 6.76 14.52 30.97
C ILE A 486 6.67 12.99 31.06
N LEU A 487 7.61 12.32 31.72
CA LEU A 487 7.49 10.89 31.99
C LEU A 487 6.21 10.58 32.77
N SER A 488 5.92 11.36 33.81
CA SER A 488 4.73 11.15 34.65
C SER A 488 3.43 11.43 33.88
N LEU A 489 3.40 12.46 33.04
CA LEU A 489 2.25 12.76 32.18
C LEU A 489 2.06 11.68 31.11
N PHE A 490 3.13 11.23 30.45
CA PHE A 490 3.10 10.13 29.48
C PHE A 490 2.46 8.88 30.09
N LEU A 491 2.97 8.41 31.23
CA LEU A 491 2.48 7.21 31.90
C LEU A 491 1.00 7.30 32.25
N ARG A 492 0.53 8.49 32.64
CA ARG A 492 -0.89 8.75 32.92
C ARG A 492 -1.73 8.71 31.64
N LEU A 493 -1.29 9.36 30.56
CA LEU A 493 -2.01 9.35 29.29
C LEU A 493 -2.03 7.97 28.62
N SER A 494 -1.12 7.07 28.95
CA SER A 494 -1.04 5.71 28.40
C SER A 494 -1.54 4.62 29.36
N ASN A 495 -2.28 4.98 30.41
CA ASN A 495 -2.65 4.10 31.52
C ASN A 495 -3.56 2.91 31.15
N ASP A 496 -4.27 2.99 30.03
CA ASP A 496 -5.20 1.96 29.53
C ASP A 496 -4.58 1.01 28.50
N PHE A 497 -3.31 1.24 28.14
CA PHE A 497 -2.54 0.40 27.22
C PHE A 497 -3.24 0.16 25.88
N SER A 498 -4.05 1.11 25.41
CA SER A 498 -4.74 0.96 24.13
C SER A 498 -3.73 0.74 22.98
N PRO A 499 -3.98 -0.19 22.04
CA PRO A 499 -3.04 -0.50 20.95
C PRO A 499 -2.58 0.71 20.15
N GLY A 500 -3.50 1.65 19.89
CA GLY A 500 -3.22 2.87 19.14
C GLY A 500 -2.27 3.83 19.88
N ILE A 501 -2.38 3.93 21.21
CA ILE A 501 -1.46 4.72 22.03
C ILE A 501 -0.08 4.06 22.08
N LEU A 502 -0.01 2.75 22.28
CA LEU A 502 1.27 2.04 22.39
C LEU A 502 2.10 2.16 21.11
N LYS A 503 1.46 2.10 19.94
CA LYS A 503 2.13 2.31 18.64
C LYS A 503 2.78 3.69 18.51
N VAL A 504 2.13 4.76 18.98
CA VAL A 504 2.70 6.11 18.91
C VAL A 504 3.66 6.42 20.06
N SER A 505 3.59 5.65 21.15
CA SER A 505 4.42 5.84 22.33
C SER A 505 5.92 5.72 22.06
N ILE A 506 6.32 5.05 20.97
CA ILE A 506 7.73 4.98 20.52
C ILE A 506 8.39 6.36 20.41
N MET A 507 7.60 7.39 20.06
CA MET A 507 8.08 8.76 19.82
C MET A 507 8.68 9.39 21.08
N PRO A 508 7.95 9.55 22.20
CA PRO A 508 8.57 9.99 23.46
C PRO A 508 9.44 8.90 24.10
N LEU A 509 9.07 7.62 23.99
CA LEU A 509 9.76 6.56 24.72
C LEU A 509 11.20 6.35 24.25
N GLN A 510 11.52 6.50 22.97
CA GLN A 510 12.91 6.36 22.48
C GLN A 510 13.89 7.32 23.16
N TYR A 511 13.41 8.41 23.77
CA TYR A 511 14.20 9.33 24.58
C TYR A 511 14.08 9.03 26.08
N LEU A 512 12.86 8.75 26.55
CA LEU A 512 12.58 8.49 27.97
C LEU A 512 13.23 7.21 28.50
N VAL A 513 13.47 6.21 27.63
CA VAL A 513 14.20 4.99 28.01
C VAL A 513 15.59 5.28 28.57
N HIS A 514 16.21 6.40 28.20
CA HIS A 514 17.53 6.80 28.66
C HIS A 514 17.54 7.66 29.94
N TYR A 515 16.37 8.06 30.47
CA TYR A 515 16.27 8.98 31.62
C TYR A 515 15.97 8.29 32.95
N ARG A 516 14.97 7.41 32.99
CA ARG A 516 14.51 6.67 34.18
C ARG A 516 13.88 5.34 33.78
N PHE A 517 14.71 4.43 33.26
CA PHE A 517 14.25 3.14 32.76
C PHE A 517 13.52 2.32 33.84
N ASP A 518 13.96 2.43 35.09
CA ASP A 518 13.34 1.81 36.28
C ASP A 518 11.83 2.10 36.37
N ARG A 519 11.43 3.34 36.09
CA ARG A 519 10.02 3.77 36.12
C ARG A 519 9.20 3.24 34.94
N LEU A 520 9.85 2.85 33.84
CA LEU A 520 9.20 2.30 32.64
C LEU A 520 8.99 0.78 32.73
N ILE A 521 9.65 0.08 33.66
CA ILE A 521 9.52 -1.37 33.80
C ILE A 521 8.05 -1.80 34.00
N PRO A 522 7.26 -1.21 34.93
CA PRO A 522 5.86 -1.58 35.08
C PRO A 522 5.03 -1.32 33.83
N PHE A 523 5.31 -0.23 33.12
CA PHE A 523 4.66 0.10 31.86
C PHE A 523 4.96 -0.96 30.79
N PHE A 524 6.23 -1.36 30.62
CA PHE A 524 6.59 -2.39 29.65
C PHE A 524 5.94 -3.74 29.98
N LYS A 525 5.90 -4.14 31.26
CA LYS A 525 5.25 -5.42 31.67
C LYS A 525 3.78 -5.51 31.25
N GLU A 526 3.05 -4.40 31.30
CA GLU A 526 1.66 -4.35 30.83
C GLU A 526 1.58 -4.22 29.30
N ALA A 527 2.43 -3.40 28.69
CA ALA A 527 2.46 -3.21 27.23
C ALA A 527 2.80 -4.51 26.47
N LEU A 528 3.59 -5.42 27.05
CA LEU A 528 3.89 -6.75 26.51
C LEU A 528 2.64 -7.60 26.24
N LYS A 529 1.53 -7.32 26.91
CA LYS A 529 0.27 -8.06 26.76
C LYS A 529 -0.50 -7.66 25.50
N VAL A 530 -0.07 -6.62 24.79
CA VAL A 530 -0.77 -6.03 23.63
C VAL A 530 0.00 -6.31 22.34
N LYS A 531 -0.43 -7.36 21.63
CA LYS A 531 0.30 -7.92 20.47
C LYS A 531 0.52 -6.90 19.34
N GLU A 532 -0.42 -5.99 19.15
CA GLU A 532 -0.41 -5.03 18.05
C GLU A 532 0.73 -4.00 18.14
N ALA A 533 1.37 -3.84 19.30
CA ALA A 533 2.47 -2.90 19.55
C ALA A 533 3.83 -3.59 19.79
N ASN A 534 3.91 -4.91 19.55
CA ASN A 534 5.11 -5.71 19.82
C ASN A 534 6.37 -5.20 19.12
N LYS A 535 6.21 -4.63 17.91
CA LYS A 535 7.34 -4.11 17.15
C LYS A 535 7.99 -2.93 17.86
N GLU A 536 7.18 -1.97 18.31
CA GLU A 536 7.63 -0.76 19.00
C GLU A 536 8.16 -1.09 20.40
N ILE A 537 7.46 -1.94 21.15
CA ILE A 537 7.86 -2.33 22.51
C ILE A 537 9.15 -3.16 22.48
N GLY A 538 9.27 -4.13 21.56
CA GLY A 538 10.49 -4.94 21.42
C GLY A 538 11.72 -4.10 21.08
N LYS A 539 11.56 -3.05 20.26
CA LYS A 539 12.64 -2.08 19.99
C LYS A 539 13.08 -1.37 21.28
N LEU A 540 12.16 -0.84 22.08
CA LEU A 540 12.46 -0.08 23.29
C LEU A 540 13.10 -0.94 24.39
N ILE A 541 12.62 -2.17 24.57
CA ILE A 541 13.21 -3.13 25.53
C ILE A 541 14.64 -3.49 25.12
N THR A 542 14.87 -3.72 23.81
CA THR A 542 16.22 -4.01 23.28
C THR A 542 17.16 -2.83 23.47
N LEU A 543 16.67 -1.60 23.26
CA LEU A 543 17.36 -0.34 23.56
C LEU A 543 17.86 -0.33 25.02
N GLY A 544 16.99 -0.70 25.97
CA GLY A 544 17.35 -0.80 27.38
C GLY A 544 18.37 -1.90 27.67
N TYR A 545 18.22 -3.06 27.05
CA TYR A 545 19.14 -4.19 27.21
C TYR A 545 20.56 -3.85 26.71
N CYS A 546 20.66 -3.34 25.48
CA CYS A 546 21.96 -3.02 24.89
C CYS A 546 22.71 -1.91 25.65
N ASN A 547 21.98 -1.01 26.31
CA ASN A 547 22.56 0.00 27.19
C ASN A 547 22.76 -0.47 28.65
N SER A 548 22.52 -1.76 28.93
CA SER A 548 22.70 -2.38 30.26
C SER A 548 21.88 -1.71 31.37
N TYR A 549 20.62 -1.34 31.08
CA TYR A 549 19.74 -0.79 32.10
C TYR A 549 19.19 -1.87 33.03
N ASP A 550 19.15 -1.57 34.32
CA ASP A 550 18.63 -2.48 35.34
C ASP A 550 17.20 -2.93 35.02
N GLY A 551 16.95 -4.23 35.09
CA GLY A 551 15.66 -4.86 34.76
C GLY A 551 15.36 -5.02 33.26
N ALA A 552 16.19 -4.50 32.36
CA ALA A 552 15.97 -4.67 30.92
C ALA A 552 16.17 -6.12 30.45
N SER A 553 17.07 -6.87 31.10
CA SER A 553 17.27 -8.31 30.83
C SER A 553 16.01 -9.12 31.10
N ASP A 554 15.36 -8.90 32.25
CA ASP A 554 14.12 -9.61 32.58
C ASP A 554 13.00 -9.27 31.60
N LEU A 555 12.87 -7.99 31.22
CA LEU A 555 11.91 -7.55 30.22
C LEU A 555 12.17 -8.17 28.83
N LEU A 556 13.43 -8.31 28.44
CA LEU A 556 13.81 -8.94 27.18
C LEU A 556 13.40 -10.42 27.18
N GLU A 557 13.71 -11.16 28.25
CA GLU A 557 13.30 -12.56 28.37
C GLU A 557 11.78 -12.70 28.42
N ASP A 558 11.07 -11.80 29.12
CA ASP A 558 9.62 -11.80 29.15
C ASP A 558 9.01 -11.50 27.78
N PHE A 559 9.60 -10.58 27.00
CA PHE A 559 9.18 -10.31 25.62
C PHE A 559 9.33 -11.57 24.75
N LEU A 560 10.49 -12.22 24.78
CA LEU A 560 10.82 -13.37 23.94
C LEU A 560 10.00 -14.63 24.26
N LYS A 561 9.41 -14.74 25.45
CA LYS A 561 8.51 -15.85 25.81
C LYS A 561 7.19 -15.85 25.05
N VAL A 562 6.72 -14.67 24.62
CA VAL A 562 5.35 -14.51 24.10
C VAL A 562 5.29 -13.84 22.72
N ASN A 563 6.41 -13.32 22.23
CA ASN A 563 6.48 -12.56 20.98
C ASN A 563 7.63 -13.03 20.08
N GLU A 564 7.47 -12.83 18.77
CA GLU A 564 8.52 -13.10 17.79
C GLU A 564 9.76 -12.19 17.99
N PRO A 565 10.98 -12.70 17.79
CA PRO A 565 12.21 -11.98 18.10
C PRO A 565 12.60 -10.92 17.05
N ASN A 566 11.83 -10.77 15.97
CA ASN A 566 12.20 -9.98 14.78
C ASN A 566 12.59 -8.53 15.13
N SER A 567 11.79 -7.85 15.96
CA SER A 567 12.08 -6.46 16.36
C SER A 567 13.30 -6.34 17.27
N VAL A 568 13.53 -7.34 18.12
CA VAL A 568 14.68 -7.44 19.02
C VAL A 568 15.96 -7.61 18.22
N ILE A 569 15.99 -8.61 17.32
CA ILE A 569 17.13 -8.90 16.44
C ILE A 569 17.47 -7.68 15.59
N LYS A 570 16.45 -7.10 14.94
CA LYS A 570 16.66 -5.91 14.09
C LYS A 570 17.26 -4.75 14.89
N THR A 571 16.73 -4.47 16.08
CA THR A 571 17.24 -3.38 16.91
C THR A 571 18.66 -3.66 17.39
N ALA A 572 19.00 -4.89 17.76
CA ALA A 572 20.37 -5.25 18.12
C ALA A 572 21.33 -5.07 16.93
N LEU A 573 20.95 -5.43 15.71
CA LEU A 573 21.75 -5.16 14.51
C LEU A 573 21.94 -3.64 14.28
N GLU A 574 20.92 -2.80 14.50
CA GLU A 574 21.05 -1.34 14.45
C GLU A 574 22.16 -0.82 15.38
N PHE A 575 22.40 -1.42 16.55
CA PHE A 575 23.52 -1.07 17.43
C PHE A 575 24.89 -1.38 16.80
N ILE A 576 25.00 -2.54 16.14
CA ILE A 576 26.22 -2.94 15.42
C ILE A 576 26.48 -1.99 14.23
N GLU A 577 25.46 -1.70 13.43
CA GLU A 577 25.54 -0.76 12.29
C GLU A 577 26.06 0.63 12.71
N HIS A 578 25.64 1.10 13.89
CA HIS A 578 26.07 2.38 14.43
C HIS A 578 27.41 2.34 15.20
N SER A 579 28.09 1.18 15.26
CA SER A 579 29.32 0.97 16.03
C SER A 579 29.15 1.24 17.54
N HIS A 580 27.99 0.93 18.10
CA HIS A 580 27.63 1.25 19.48
C HIS A 580 27.24 0.00 20.27
N GLN A 581 27.83 -0.20 21.45
CA GLN A 581 27.55 -1.37 22.33
C GLN A 581 27.55 -2.72 21.58
N ILE A 582 28.51 -2.91 20.67
CA ILE A 582 28.57 -4.08 19.76
C ILE A 582 28.51 -5.39 20.56
N GLU A 583 29.26 -5.52 21.65
CA GLU A 583 29.29 -6.74 22.48
C GLU A 583 27.92 -7.11 23.02
N LYS A 584 27.16 -6.13 23.54
CA LYS A 584 25.80 -6.34 24.03
C LYS A 584 24.82 -6.72 22.93
N ALA A 585 24.95 -6.10 21.76
CA ALA A 585 24.15 -6.47 20.60
C ALA A 585 24.45 -7.90 20.11
N LEU A 586 25.73 -8.31 20.15
CA LEU A 586 26.17 -9.65 19.80
C LEU A 586 25.60 -10.73 20.74
N GLU A 587 25.44 -10.43 22.04
CA GLU A 587 24.75 -11.34 22.98
C GLU A 587 23.33 -11.68 22.51
N ILE A 588 22.61 -10.74 21.88
CA ILE A 588 21.27 -10.98 21.33
C ILE A 588 21.35 -11.74 20.01
N VAL A 589 22.04 -11.19 19.01
CA VAL A 589 21.99 -11.74 17.64
C VAL A 589 22.65 -13.12 17.54
N THR A 590 23.53 -13.49 18.48
CA THR A 590 24.09 -14.84 18.50
C THR A 590 23.05 -15.90 18.92
N ARG A 591 22.06 -15.54 19.75
CA ARG A 591 21.02 -16.48 20.24
C ARG A 591 20.13 -17.04 19.14
N PHE A 592 20.02 -16.35 18.02
CA PHE A 592 19.07 -16.69 16.94
C PHE A 592 19.75 -17.18 15.66
N LEU A 593 21.06 -17.50 15.73
CA LEU A 593 21.80 -18.02 14.58
C LEU A 593 21.24 -19.33 14.02
N ASP A 594 20.68 -20.18 14.88
CA ASP A 594 20.11 -21.47 14.52
C ASP A 594 18.64 -21.40 14.07
N SER A 595 18.06 -20.19 13.96
CA SER A 595 16.68 -20.04 13.47
C SER A 595 16.55 -20.43 12.00
N ASP A 596 15.51 -21.20 11.67
CA ASP A 596 15.17 -21.55 10.29
C ASP A 596 14.28 -20.52 9.59
N SER A 597 13.87 -19.46 10.28
CA SER A 597 12.99 -18.43 9.71
C SER A 597 13.70 -17.65 8.60
N LYS A 598 13.12 -17.67 7.39
CA LYS A 598 13.57 -16.85 6.25
C LYS A 598 13.54 -15.36 6.59
N GLU A 599 12.50 -14.90 7.27
CA GLU A 599 12.36 -13.50 7.64
C GLU A 599 13.51 -13.05 8.58
N ILE A 600 13.88 -13.90 9.55
CA ILE A 600 15.03 -13.64 10.42
C ILE A 600 16.32 -13.64 9.60
N GLY A 601 16.53 -14.63 8.74
CA GLY A 601 17.68 -14.66 7.82
C GLY A 601 17.84 -13.39 6.98
N GLU A 602 16.73 -12.87 6.44
CA GLU A 602 16.70 -11.61 5.69
C GLU A 602 17.02 -10.39 6.56
N ILE A 603 16.59 -10.36 7.83
CA ILE A 603 16.93 -9.29 8.77
C ILE A 603 18.44 -9.22 9.00
N TYR A 604 19.09 -10.37 9.25
CA TYR A 604 20.55 -10.43 9.40
C TYR A 604 21.24 -9.95 8.13
N ASN A 605 20.85 -10.52 7.00
CA ASN A 605 21.50 -10.25 5.75
C ASN A 605 21.41 -8.75 5.35
N ARG A 606 20.24 -8.11 5.52
CA ARG A 606 20.08 -6.69 5.22
C ARG A 606 20.95 -5.77 6.08
N SER A 607 21.28 -6.16 7.30
CA SER A 607 22.11 -5.32 8.18
C SER A 607 23.51 -5.07 7.63
N PHE A 608 24.05 -6.00 6.82
CA PHE A 608 25.38 -5.85 6.22
C PHE A 608 25.49 -4.69 5.22
N PHE A 609 24.37 -4.13 4.72
CA PHE A 609 24.41 -2.87 3.97
C PHE A 609 24.94 -1.69 4.81
N HIS A 610 24.80 -1.76 6.13
CA HIS A 610 25.00 -0.64 7.04
C HIS A 610 26.13 -0.87 8.05
N ILE A 611 26.55 -2.12 8.28
CA ILE A 611 27.72 -2.44 9.10
C ILE A 611 28.98 -1.86 8.47
N LYS A 612 29.81 -1.19 9.28
CA LYS A 612 31.00 -0.48 8.80
C LYS A 612 32.22 -1.41 8.79
N PRO A 613 33.07 -1.39 7.74
CA PRO A 613 34.27 -2.23 7.65
C PRO A 613 35.21 -2.14 8.86
N LYS A 614 35.37 -0.95 9.44
CA LYS A 614 36.18 -0.74 10.65
C LYS A 614 35.75 -1.59 11.86
N ASP A 615 34.50 -2.05 11.89
CA ASP A 615 33.95 -2.85 13.00
C ASP A 615 34.15 -4.36 12.78
N PHE A 616 34.75 -4.77 11.65
CA PHE A 616 34.98 -6.17 11.29
C PHE A 616 35.66 -6.95 12.41
N SER A 617 36.70 -6.38 13.02
CA SER A 617 37.43 -7.04 14.12
C SER A 617 36.54 -7.31 15.34
N ALA A 618 35.61 -6.40 15.65
CA ALA A 618 34.69 -6.53 16.78
C ALA A 618 33.62 -7.61 16.53
N ILE A 619 33.20 -7.78 15.27
CA ILE A 619 32.18 -8.77 14.90
C ILE A 619 32.76 -10.06 14.32
N ARG A 620 34.10 -10.21 14.27
CA ARG A 620 34.79 -11.30 13.58
C ARG A 620 34.26 -12.68 13.98
N THR A 621 34.19 -12.96 15.29
CA THR A 621 33.68 -14.24 15.80
C THR A 621 32.25 -14.51 15.36
N PHE A 622 31.41 -13.47 15.36
CA PHE A 622 30.03 -13.55 14.89
C PHE A 622 29.95 -13.83 13.39
N LEU A 623 30.79 -13.22 12.55
CA LEU A 623 30.80 -13.48 11.10
C LEU A 623 31.05 -14.96 10.79
N PHE A 624 32.01 -15.57 11.48
CA PHE A 624 32.32 -17.00 11.31
C PHE A 624 31.17 -17.89 11.80
N ALA A 625 30.54 -17.53 12.92
CA ALA A 625 29.35 -18.26 13.37
C ALA A 625 28.18 -18.09 12.39
N TYR A 626 27.98 -16.88 11.86
CA TYR A 626 26.91 -16.55 10.93
C TYR A 626 27.00 -17.35 9.64
N VAL A 627 28.15 -17.44 8.97
CA VAL A 627 28.25 -18.17 7.70
C VAL A 627 28.00 -19.68 7.81
N ASP A 628 28.14 -20.23 9.02
CA ASP A 628 27.93 -21.64 9.32
C ASP A 628 26.54 -21.92 9.94
N SER A 629 25.69 -20.90 10.11
CA SER A 629 24.40 -21.04 10.80
C SER A 629 23.18 -21.15 9.89
N ASN A 630 22.04 -21.53 10.47
CA ASN A 630 20.76 -21.64 9.76
C ASN A 630 20.27 -20.29 9.22
N VAL A 631 20.45 -19.17 9.92
CA VAL A 631 20.10 -17.85 9.35
C VAL A 631 21.12 -17.40 8.30
N GLY A 632 22.38 -17.83 8.45
CA GLY A 632 23.48 -17.60 7.52
C GLY A 632 23.20 -18.09 6.12
N LYS A 633 22.39 -19.14 5.98
CA LYS A 633 22.04 -19.70 4.67
C LYS A 633 21.28 -18.74 3.76
N TRP A 634 20.72 -17.67 4.31
CA TRP A 634 20.00 -16.63 3.58
C TRP A 634 20.87 -15.44 3.15
N ARG A 635 22.18 -15.45 3.43
CA ARG A 635 23.11 -14.39 3.02
C ARG A 635 23.08 -14.14 1.51
N ASP A 636 23.21 -12.87 1.11
CA ASP A 636 23.35 -12.43 -0.28
C ASP A 636 24.23 -11.18 -0.42
N HIS A 637 23.90 -10.32 -1.39
CA HIS A 637 24.73 -9.22 -1.84
C HIS A 637 25.28 -8.32 -0.74
N PRO A 638 24.45 -7.76 0.16
CA PRO A 638 24.93 -7.01 1.32
C PRO A 638 26.04 -7.69 2.12
N PHE A 639 25.96 -9.01 2.37
CA PHE A 639 27.03 -9.71 3.09
C PHE A 639 28.35 -9.73 2.30
N TYR A 640 28.29 -10.08 1.02
CA TYR A 640 29.50 -10.15 0.19
C TYR A 640 30.07 -8.77 -0.15
N ASP A 641 29.23 -7.75 -0.33
CA ASP A 641 29.64 -6.35 -0.49
C ASP A 641 30.35 -5.84 0.78
N PHE A 642 29.84 -6.19 1.97
CA PHE A 642 30.54 -5.91 3.22
C PHE A 642 31.91 -6.59 3.27
N LEU A 643 32.01 -7.88 2.94
CA LEU A 643 33.30 -8.58 2.89
C LEU A 643 34.26 -7.98 1.86
N LEU A 644 33.76 -7.57 0.69
CA LEU A 644 34.55 -6.95 -0.36
C LEU A 644 35.17 -5.64 0.15
N LYS A 645 34.39 -4.80 0.84
CA LYS A 645 34.90 -3.57 1.47
C LYS A 645 35.94 -3.83 2.56
N CYS A 646 35.95 -5.02 3.18
CA CYS A 646 36.91 -5.41 4.20
C CYS A 646 38.13 -6.15 3.63
N SER A 647 38.09 -6.55 2.36
CA SER A 647 39.04 -7.51 1.79
C SER A 647 40.49 -7.00 1.70
N SER A 648 40.72 -5.70 1.70
CA SER A 648 42.08 -5.13 1.71
C SER A 648 42.74 -5.20 3.10
N ASP A 649 41.97 -5.00 4.18
CA ASP A 649 42.49 -4.95 5.56
C ASP A 649 42.38 -6.29 6.28
N HIS A 650 41.39 -7.11 5.92
CA HIS A 650 41.04 -8.38 6.56
C HIS A 650 41.07 -9.56 5.58
N TYR A 651 41.94 -9.50 4.56
CA TYR A 651 42.04 -10.46 3.45
C TYR A 651 41.94 -11.94 3.87
N ASN A 652 42.72 -12.37 4.88
CA ASN A 652 42.73 -13.77 5.32
C ASN A 652 41.37 -14.24 5.85
N ASP A 653 40.65 -13.38 6.57
CA ASP A 653 39.34 -13.73 7.12
C ASP A 653 38.27 -13.63 6.05
N CYS A 654 38.34 -12.62 5.17
CA CYS A 654 37.45 -12.50 4.02
C CYS A 654 37.52 -13.74 3.09
N ILE A 655 38.73 -14.27 2.83
CA ILE A 655 38.91 -15.52 2.07
C ILE A 655 38.17 -16.67 2.74
N LYS A 656 38.36 -16.86 4.06
CA LYS A 656 37.74 -17.97 4.81
C LYS A 656 36.23 -17.84 4.95
N LEU A 657 35.70 -16.61 5.04
CA LEU A 657 34.26 -16.37 5.12
C LEU A 657 33.60 -16.59 3.75
N ALA A 658 34.23 -16.11 2.67
CA ALA A 658 33.75 -16.32 1.31
C ALA A 658 33.88 -17.79 0.87
N SER A 659 34.86 -18.54 1.39
CA SER A 659 35.03 -19.97 1.11
C SER A 659 33.85 -20.83 1.58
N LYS A 660 33.00 -20.29 2.46
CA LYS A 660 31.77 -20.95 2.91
C LYS A 660 30.62 -20.80 1.94
N TYR A 661 30.81 -20.31 0.70
CA TYR A 661 29.75 -20.11 -0.29
C TYR A 661 28.80 -21.31 -0.45
N GLU A 662 29.25 -22.55 -0.28
CA GLU A 662 28.40 -23.75 -0.37
C GLU A 662 27.33 -23.85 0.73
N ASN A 663 27.54 -23.18 1.87
CA ASN A 663 26.65 -23.22 3.03
C ASN A 663 25.47 -22.24 2.95
N HIS A 664 25.17 -21.63 1.79
CA HIS A 664 23.94 -20.86 1.62
C HIS A 664 22.92 -21.59 0.77
N PHE A 665 21.62 -21.31 0.98
CA PHE A 665 20.55 -21.89 0.18
C PHE A 665 20.79 -21.55 -1.30
N GLY A 666 21.11 -22.57 -2.09
CA GLY A 666 20.90 -22.59 -3.53
C GLY A 666 19.43 -22.89 -3.80
N ILE A 667 18.56 -21.87 -3.75
CA ILE A 667 17.18 -21.99 -4.20
C ILE A 667 17.02 -21.02 -5.36
N ASP A 668 16.98 -21.62 -6.56
CA ASP A 668 16.64 -21.07 -7.88
C ASP A 668 17.46 -19.85 -8.36
N VAL A 669 18.32 -20.11 -9.36
CA VAL A 669 19.21 -19.17 -10.06
C VAL A 669 18.46 -17.98 -10.69
N SER A 670 17.13 -18.06 -10.76
CA SER A 670 16.22 -17.01 -11.23
C SER A 670 15.86 -15.95 -10.18
N GLN A 671 16.06 -16.22 -8.88
CA GLN A 671 15.58 -15.34 -7.81
C GLN A 671 16.66 -14.52 -7.09
N ARG A 672 17.95 -14.68 -7.43
CA ARG A 672 19.01 -13.82 -6.88
C ARG A 672 20.04 -13.33 -7.91
N THR A 673 20.45 -12.09 -7.70
CA THR A 673 21.48 -11.31 -8.40
C THR A 673 22.93 -11.74 -8.09
N LEU A 674 23.14 -12.81 -7.32
CA LEU A 674 24.45 -13.32 -6.92
C LEU A 674 25.05 -14.24 -7.98
N ARG A 675 25.73 -13.69 -8.99
CA ARG A 675 26.42 -14.55 -9.97
C ARG A 675 27.93 -14.64 -9.76
N ASN A 676 28.57 -13.65 -9.13
CA ASN A 676 30.04 -13.66 -8.98
C ASN A 676 30.58 -12.94 -7.75
N GLU A 677 29.74 -12.66 -6.76
CA GLU A 677 30.14 -11.81 -5.63
C GLU A 677 31.12 -12.49 -4.67
N PRO A 678 30.98 -13.79 -4.33
CA PRO A 678 32.04 -14.51 -3.63
C PRO A 678 33.37 -14.47 -4.39
N LEU A 679 33.35 -14.62 -5.73
CA LEU A 679 34.55 -14.56 -6.58
C LEU A 679 35.25 -13.19 -6.48
N LYS A 680 34.48 -12.09 -6.49
CA LYS A 680 35.02 -10.73 -6.33
C LYS A 680 35.72 -10.56 -4.98
N VAL A 681 35.13 -11.08 -3.90
CA VAL A 681 35.74 -11.04 -2.57
C VAL A 681 37.05 -11.82 -2.56
N ILE A 682 37.06 -13.03 -3.12
CA ILE A 682 38.25 -13.88 -3.17
C ILE A 682 39.39 -13.21 -3.95
N ILE A 683 39.11 -12.64 -5.13
CA ILE A 683 40.16 -12.01 -5.94
C ILE A 683 40.68 -10.71 -5.36
N ASN A 684 39.81 -9.87 -4.80
CA ASN A 684 40.28 -8.66 -4.14
C ASN A 684 41.18 -9.01 -2.94
N ALA A 685 40.76 -9.98 -2.12
CA ALA A 685 41.56 -10.46 -1.00
C ALA A 685 42.86 -11.13 -1.46
N TYR A 686 42.85 -11.90 -2.55
CA TYR A 686 44.06 -12.50 -3.15
C TYR A 686 45.05 -11.45 -3.62
N ASN A 687 44.57 -10.41 -4.32
CA ASN A 687 45.41 -9.31 -4.78
C ASN A 687 46.06 -8.58 -3.59
N ALA A 688 45.30 -8.35 -2.52
CA ALA A 688 45.84 -7.81 -1.28
C ALA A 688 46.91 -8.75 -0.67
N VAL A 689 46.67 -10.07 -0.62
CA VAL A 689 47.67 -11.05 -0.15
C VAL A 689 48.96 -10.95 -0.97
N ARG A 690 48.88 -10.90 -2.31
CA ARG A 690 50.07 -10.81 -3.18
C ARG A 690 50.83 -9.50 -3.04
N GLU A 691 50.14 -8.40 -2.81
CA GLU A 691 50.76 -7.09 -2.58
C GLU A 691 51.63 -7.10 -1.31
N TYR A 692 51.13 -7.70 -0.22
CA TYR A 692 51.82 -7.68 1.07
C TYR A 692 52.72 -8.90 1.33
N ARG A 693 52.43 -10.09 0.75
CA ARG A 693 53.13 -11.36 1.00
C ARG A 693 53.09 -12.32 -0.21
N LYS A 694 54.09 -12.20 -1.09
CA LYS A 694 54.18 -12.97 -2.36
C LYS A 694 54.21 -14.50 -2.20
N ASP A 695 54.70 -15.03 -1.07
CA ASP A 695 54.82 -16.48 -0.81
C ASP A 695 53.83 -16.98 0.27
N SER A 696 52.63 -16.38 0.36
CA SER A 696 51.66 -16.76 1.39
C SER A 696 50.87 -18.01 1.01
N PRO A 697 50.77 -19.04 1.89
CA PRO A 697 49.85 -20.17 1.68
C PRO A 697 48.38 -19.77 1.53
N MET A 698 48.00 -18.55 1.94
CA MET A 698 46.65 -18.02 1.74
C MET A 698 46.39 -17.58 0.30
N ALA A 699 47.42 -17.24 -0.47
CA ALA A 699 47.28 -16.98 -1.90
C ALA A 699 46.89 -18.26 -2.63
N ASP A 700 47.57 -19.38 -2.33
CA ASP A 700 47.24 -20.70 -2.87
C ASP A 700 45.83 -21.13 -2.48
N MET A 701 45.47 -20.99 -1.20
CA MET A 701 44.11 -21.30 -0.73
C MET A 701 43.04 -20.46 -1.44
N ALA A 702 43.31 -19.17 -1.70
CA ALA A 702 42.37 -18.30 -2.42
C ALA A 702 42.17 -18.77 -3.87
N LEU A 703 43.23 -19.18 -4.56
CA LEU A 703 43.15 -19.75 -5.91
C LEU A 703 42.40 -21.08 -5.93
N ASP A 704 42.66 -21.97 -4.96
CA ASP A 704 41.92 -23.24 -4.83
C ASP A 704 40.42 -23.02 -4.60
N ILE A 705 40.06 -22.02 -3.77
CA ILE A 705 38.67 -21.64 -3.54
C ILE A 705 38.06 -21.02 -4.81
N PHE A 706 38.81 -20.15 -5.49
CA PHE A 706 38.36 -19.52 -6.74
C PHE A 706 38.05 -20.59 -7.79
N ASP A 707 38.95 -21.55 -8.00
CA ASP A 707 38.76 -22.69 -8.89
C ASP A 707 37.59 -23.57 -8.42
N GLY A 708 37.43 -23.75 -7.11
CA GLY A 708 36.29 -24.44 -6.50
C GLY A 708 34.95 -23.79 -6.86
N ILE A 709 34.83 -22.48 -6.66
CA ILE A 709 33.62 -21.71 -7.00
C ILE A 709 33.37 -21.78 -8.51
N LEU A 710 34.42 -21.64 -9.32
CA LEU A 710 34.32 -21.78 -10.77
C LEU A 710 33.97 -23.20 -11.23
N LYS A 711 34.04 -24.25 -10.39
CA LYS A 711 33.52 -25.57 -10.78
C LYS A 711 31.99 -25.60 -10.83
N ASN A 712 31.33 -24.70 -10.11
CA ASN A 712 29.88 -24.56 -10.14
C ASN A 712 29.44 -23.65 -11.30
N GLU A 713 28.65 -24.19 -12.23
CA GLU A 713 28.20 -23.49 -13.44
C GLU A 713 27.38 -22.23 -13.16
N GLU A 714 26.73 -22.14 -12.00
CA GLU A 714 25.94 -20.97 -11.58
C GLU A 714 26.80 -19.71 -11.38
N TYR A 715 28.11 -19.88 -11.14
CA TYR A 715 29.06 -18.78 -10.95
C TYR A 715 29.88 -18.43 -12.20
N ARG A 716 29.64 -19.10 -13.35
CA ARG A 716 30.37 -18.93 -14.62
C ARG A 716 29.65 -18.00 -15.61
N ASP A 717 29.49 -16.72 -15.29
CA ASP A 717 28.95 -15.74 -16.25
C ASP A 717 30.03 -14.90 -16.96
N SER A 718 29.62 -13.99 -17.86
CA SER A 718 30.55 -13.13 -18.61
C SER A 718 31.43 -12.24 -17.75
N SER A 719 31.06 -12.01 -16.49
CA SER A 719 31.86 -11.23 -15.55
C SER A 719 32.91 -12.06 -14.81
N ALA A 720 32.76 -13.39 -14.73
CA ALA A 720 33.85 -14.28 -14.31
C ALA A 720 35.03 -14.24 -15.31
N TYR A 721 34.76 -14.11 -16.61
CA TYR A 721 35.81 -13.95 -17.64
C TYR A 721 36.60 -12.64 -17.50
N ARG A 722 35.94 -11.52 -17.19
CA ARG A 722 36.64 -10.24 -16.91
C ARG A 722 37.50 -10.32 -15.66
N ILE A 723 36.99 -11.03 -14.65
CA ILE A 723 37.70 -11.27 -13.40
C ILE A 723 38.96 -12.13 -13.63
N LEU A 724 38.92 -13.09 -14.56
CA LEU A 724 40.10 -13.85 -15.00
C LEU A 724 41.13 -12.96 -15.74
N GLU A 725 40.68 -12.04 -16.61
CA GLU A 725 41.58 -11.08 -17.27
C GLU A 725 42.32 -10.18 -16.26
N ASP A 726 41.67 -9.77 -15.17
CA ASP A 726 42.28 -8.96 -14.09
C ASP A 726 43.31 -9.75 -13.26
N VAL A 727 43.17 -11.09 -13.14
CA VAL A 727 44.15 -11.95 -12.47
C VAL A 727 45.37 -12.21 -13.35
N ASP A 728 45.17 -12.35 -14.67
CA ASP A 728 46.24 -12.62 -15.64
C ASP A 728 47.08 -11.37 -15.99
N THR A 729 46.61 -10.17 -15.64
CA THR A 729 47.34 -8.90 -15.91
C THR A 729 48.38 -8.51 -14.84
N TYR A 730 48.60 -9.33 -13.81
CA TYR A 730 49.56 -9.10 -12.70
C TYR A 730 50.42 -10.33 -12.37
#